data_AF-A0AA91T315-F1
#
_entry.id   AF-A0AA91T315-F1
#
_cell.length_a   1.000
_cell.length_b   1.000
_cell.length_c   1.000
_cell.angle_alpha   90.00
_cell.angle_beta   90.00
_cell.angle_gamma   90.00
#
_symmetry.space_group_name_H-M   'P 1'
#
loop_
_entity.id
_entity.type
_entity.pdbx_description
1 polymer ?
#
loop_
_entity_poly.entity_id
_entity_poly.type
_entity_poly.pdbx_seq_one_letter_code
_entity_poly.pdbx_strand_id
1 'polypeptide(L)'
;MSVTRKSKVEAVLEWLEENAFWNSELLEVRESSLGGTGVFWKLEDDSDPDDDRLLLRIPKSSVLSPKNSYIYSMLVDYEPSEPTIDFKEGMHSIVLTFIYELALGEKSPWFAYLDSFELNSKVGAPLCLWDEKEKHALFNTEPDLLNMLDSTELIHFYLECVRFARTNEKYLRIPSVLSLKDKEMDAEKVEGKYHSKLIQFGTYVQAVISRAFTVDRYYGLSLVPGADLFNHLSPIMEGDNLVPRENVHFVCDDDEGLCEECGEYGCAHMDSELDSEDDGIEDLEEISDDDSEDEEQEENENMDDLMETDIELPESETESESSEDEELGGNEEDEGEDELSSDGDNESQLEPMTKITSQDIMEVEADSEAETEQDDEEVSTLSLSDDDVEDKKQTDQDGDANGIQNNENHESWDYQELAKELSDSSKCCDVVLTSPPSKDHNYELFNTYGNDLSNAYLLQRYGFVCEGNPNTTCLLSVPMFAYLKKEKMNKRKKAQLEMKINWYEEVGFELVNDLCREDFNHESHNDHESHEDHDSEEQNCCDEDDCEGCGEEETFKEPESWQLSPKIEYEGTPTDQTVALVRLLLMSFKIFFHKLAQAPSERRLAKRVDKYLLSGEISEEENNLIVSWVHARLGRYNEDKLLGERGNMIALIKAEEKAVLKRALEVLGEGN
;
A
#
# COMPACT_ATOMS: atom_id res chain seq x y z
N MET A 1 -10.64 11.84 2.49
CA MET A 1 -10.75 13.31 2.49
C MET A 1 -9.87 13.90 3.58
N SER A 2 -9.18 14.99 3.29
CA SER A 2 -8.26 15.67 4.21
C SER A 2 -9.03 16.35 5.34
N VAL A 3 -8.68 15.99 6.58
CA VAL A 3 -9.28 16.50 7.82
C VAL A 3 -8.49 17.69 8.38
N THR A 4 -7.86 18.47 7.49
CA THR A 4 -7.10 19.66 7.84
C THR A 4 -8.03 20.79 8.28
N ARG A 5 -7.76 21.39 9.45
CA ARG A 5 -8.59 22.45 10.03
C ARG A 5 -8.53 23.71 9.17
N LYS A 6 -9.69 24.18 8.69
CA LYS A 6 -9.82 25.42 7.91
C LYS A 6 -9.07 26.62 8.49
N SER A 7 -9.14 26.81 9.81
CA SER A 7 -8.48 27.93 10.50
C SER A 7 -6.95 27.86 10.52
N LYS A 8 -6.36 26.77 10.00
CA LYS A 8 -4.93 26.47 10.03
C LYS A 8 -4.33 26.31 8.64
N VAL A 9 -5.16 26.30 7.59
CA VAL A 9 -4.70 26.18 6.19
C VAL A 9 -3.68 27.25 5.84
N GLU A 10 -3.94 28.51 6.18
CA GLU A 10 -3.03 29.63 5.90
C GLU A 10 -1.64 29.40 6.51
N ALA A 11 -1.57 28.92 7.76
CA ALA A 11 -0.29 28.62 8.41
C ALA A 11 0.46 27.43 7.76
N VAL A 12 -0.26 26.47 7.19
CA VAL A 12 0.36 25.37 6.42
C VAL A 12 0.91 25.87 5.10
N LEU A 13 0.18 26.75 4.40
CA LEU A 13 0.63 27.35 3.15
C LEU A 13 1.83 28.27 3.37
N GLU A 14 1.83 29.08 4.43
CA GLU A 14 3.01 29.89 4.83
C GLU A 14 4.23 29.00 5.12
N TRP A 15 4.02 27.87 5.82
CA TRP A 15 5.11 26.92 6.06
C TRP A 15 5.61 26.28 4.76
N LEU A 16 4.72 25.94 3.81
CA LEU A 16 5.11 25.41 2.51
C LEU A 16 5.91 26.43 1.70
N GLU A 17 5.53 27.72 1.71
CA GLU A 17 6.30 28.78 1.04
C GLU A 17 7.74 28.94 1.59
N GLU A 18 7.98 28.54 2.84
CA GLU A 18 9.29 28.60 3.49
C GLU A 18 10.12 27.32 3.34
N ASN A 19 9.52 26.17 3.02
CA ASN A 19 10.17 24.85 3.09
C ASN A 19 9.98 23.98 1.83
N ALA A 20 9.20 24.44 0.85
CA ALA A 20 8.83 23.69 -0.35
C ALA A 20 8.48 24.64 -1.50
N PHE A 21 8.30 24.07 -2.70
CA PHE A 21 7.64 24.74 -3.80
C PHE A 21 6.15 24.38 -3.80
N TRP A 22 5.28 25.38 -3.67
CA TRP A 22 3.83 25.26 -3.82
C TRP A 22 3.36 26.20 -4.92
N ASN A 23 2.70 25.66 -5.96
CA ASN A 23 2.26 26.46 -7.09
C ASN A 23 1.00 27.30 -6.73
N SER A 24 1.24 28.41 -6.02
CA SER A 24 0.18 29.32 -5.57
C SER A 24 -0.50 30.06 -6.71
N GLU A 25 0.03 30.03 -7.94
CA GLU A 25 -0.59 30.65 -9.12
C GLU A 25 -1.71 29.79 -9.67
N LEU A 26 -1.50 28.47 -9.70
CA LEU A 26 -2.46 27.47 -10.19
C LEU A 26 -3.41 26.94 -9.11
N LEU A 27 -2.98 26.93 -7.85
CA LEU A 27 -3.70 26.24 -6.77
C LEU A 27 -4.39 27.18 -5.78
N GLU A 28 -5.59 26.78 -5.35
CA GLU A 28 -6.33 27.35 -4.22
C GLU A 28 -6.74 26.24 -3.24
N VAL A 29 -6.63 26.47 -1.93
CA VAL A 29 -7.12 25.53 -0.91
C VAL A 29 -8.42 26.06 -0.28
N ARG A 30 -9.49 25.26 -0.33
CA ARG A 30 -10.81 25.62 0.24
C ARG A 30 -11.58 24.39 0.74
N GLU A 31 -12.77 24.60 1.30
CA GLU A 31 -13.64 23.50 1.75
C GLU A 31 -14.17 22.71 0.54
N SER A 32 -14.07 21.38 0.63
CA SER A 32 -14.60 20.45 -0.37
C SER A 32 -16.10 20.22 -0.16
N SER A 33 -16.84 20.07 -1.27
CA SER A 33 -18.24 19.61 -1.23
C SER A 33 -18.37 18.14 -0.81
N LEU A 34 -17.32 17.35 -0.99
CA LEU A 34 -17.25 15.95 -0.61
C LEU A 34 -16.80 15.77 0.85
N GLY A 35 -16.34 16.85 1.50
CA GLY A 35 -16.02 16.91 2.92
C GLY A 35 -14.56 17.28 3.18
N GLY A 36 -14.32 18.00 4.28
CA GLY A 36 -12.97 18.42 4.65
C GLY A 36 -12.42 19.58 3.82
N THR A 37 -11.10 19.67 3.75
CA THR A 37 -10.35 20.64 2.95
C THR A 37 -9.85 19.98 1.68
N GLY A 38 -9.83 20.68 0.56
CA GLY A 38 -9.32 20.18 -0.73
C GLY A 38 -8.54 21.25 -1.50
N VAL A 39 -7.82 20.80 -2.51
CA VAL A 39 -7.03 21.65 -3.42
C VAL A 39 -7.80 21.81 -4.73
N PHE A 40 -7.83 23.02 -5.26
CA PHE A 40 -8.64 23.39 -6.41
C PHE A 40 -7.79 24.12 -7.46
N TRP A 41 -8.12 23.86 -8.71
CA TRP A 41 -7.50 24.49 -9.86
C TRP A 41 -8.12 25.86 -10.15
N LYS A 42 -7.27 26.90 -10.20
CA LYS A 42 -7.71 28.30 -10.35
C LYS A 42 -8.11 28.67 -11.78
N LEU A 43 -7.54 28.00 -12.78
CA LEU A 43 -7.76 28.37 -14.18
C LEU A 43 -9.11 27.88 -14.73
N GLU A 44 -9.87 27.10 -13.96
CA GLU A 44 -11.16 26.53 -14.38
C GLU A 44 -11.04 25.75 -15.71
N ASP A 45 -11.65 26.27 -16.78
CA ASP A 45 -11.65 25.70 -18.13
C ASP A 45 -10.43 26.16 -18.97
N ASP A 46 -9.62 27.10 -18.46
CA ASP A 46 -8.40 27.57 -19.12
C ASP A 46 -7.24 26.59 -18.87
N SER A 47 -6.39 26.41 -19.88
CA SER A 47 -5.14 25.67 -19.75
C SER A 47 -4.08 26.53 -19.06
N ASP A 48 -3.16 25.86 -18.40
CA ASP A 48 -1.94 26.53 -17.94
C ASP A 48 -1.17 27.09 -19.15
N PRO A 49 -0.91 28.40 -19.21
CA PRO A 49 -0.11 28.98 -20.30
C PRO A 49 1.30 28.41 -20.40
N ASP A 50 1.86 27.93 -19.30
CA ASP A 50 3.24 27.44 -19.23
C ASP A 50 3.32 25.90 -19.33
N ASP A 51 2.17 25.22 -19.35
CA ASP A 51 2.05 23.75 -19.34
C ASP A 51 2.81 23.10 -18.16
N ASP A 52 2.88 23.80 -17.02
CA ASP A 52 3.57 23.34 -15.82
C ASP A 52 2.76 22.22 -15.16
N ARG A 53 3.29 21.01 -15.24
CA ARG A 53 2.70 19.85 -14.57
C ARG A 53 3.02 19.81 -13.07
N LEU A 54 4.04 20.53 -12.60
CA LEU A 54 4.47 20.50 -11.20
C LEU A 54 3.60 21.39 -10.31
N LEU A 55 2.94 20.79 -9.32
CA LEU A 55 2.01 21.48 -8.42
C LEU A 55 2.59 21.70 -7.02
N LEU A 56 3.30 20.69 -6.52
CA LEU A 56 4.03 20.72 -5.25
C LEU A 56 5.36 20.01 -5.47
N ARG A 57 6.44 20.57 -4.93
CA ARG A 57 7.72 19.89 -4.76
C ARG A 57 8.23 20.13 -3.34
N ILE A 58 8.46 19.07 -2.59
CA ILE A 58 8.94 19.15 -1.20
C ILE A 58 10.21 18.31 -1.04
N PRO A 59 11.30 18.87 -0.48
CA PRO A 59 12.50 18.11 -0.22
C PRO A 59 12.24 16.97 0.77
N LYS A 60 12.85 15.80 0.55
CA LYS A 60 12.76 14.64 1.45
C LYS A 60 13.32 14.96 2.86
N SER A 61 14.21 15.95 2.98
CA SER A 61 14.67 16.52 4.26
C SER A 61 13.56 17.21 5.05
N SER A 62 12.54 17.74 4.37
CA SER A 62 11.42 18.49 4.94
C SER A 62 10.18 17.62 5.22
N VAL A 63 10.16 16.36 4.77
CA VAL A 63 9.09 15.43 5.13
C VAL A 63 9.19 15.01 6.59
N LEU A 64 8.06 14.74 7.24
CA LEU A 64 8.08 14.17 8.58
C LEU A 64 8.25 12.66 8.46
N SER A 65 9.48 12.20 8.63
CA SER A 65 9.88 10.79 8.65
C SER A 65 10.48 10.42 10.00
N PRO A 66 10.55 9.12 10.36
CA PRO A 66 11.31 8.69 11.53
C PRO A 66 12.76 9.19 11.48
N LYS A 67 13.40 9.17 10.29
CA LYS A 67 14.80 9.55 10.05
C LYS A 67 15.07 11.04 10.30
N ASN A 68 14.12 11.90 9.93
CA ASN A 68 14.23 13.35 10.16
C ASN A 68 13.90 13.74 11.62
N SER A 69 13.31 12.84 12.41
CA SER A 69 12.90 13.15 13.78
C SER A 69 14.05 13.06 14.78
N TYR A 70 13.98 13.90 15.81
CA TYR A 70 14.94 13.90 16.92
C TYR A 70 14.93 12.62 17.77
N ILE A 71 13.92 11.74 17.59
CA ILE A 71 13.83 10.47 18.31
C ILE A 71 14.41 9.28 17.54
N TYR A 72 14.85 9.45 16.29
CA TYR A 72 15.27 8.37 15.39
C TYR A 72 16.21 7.35 16.03
N SER A 73 17.31 7.83 16.63
CA SER A 73 18.32 6.95 17.25
C SER A 73 17.74 6.07 18.36
N MET A 74 16.76 6.58 19.12
CA MET A 74 16.10 5.80 20.16
C MET A 74 15.10 4.78 19.58
N LEU A 75 14.52 5.06 18.42
CA LEU A 75 13.65 4.11 17.72
C LEU A 75 14.47 2.89 17.26
N VAL A 76 15.61 3.13 16.61
CA VAL A 76 16.49 2.07 16.10
C VAL A 76 17.13 1.24 17.22
N ASP A 77 17.53 1.89 18.31
CA ASP A 77 18.16 1.23 19.47
C ASP A 77 17.16 0.46 20.36
N TYR A 78 15.86 0.66 20.17
CA TYR A 78 14.84 0.04 21.00
C TYR A 78 14.41 -1.31 20.43
N GLU A 79 14.49 -2.36 21.25
CA GLU A 79 13.99 -3.69 20.92
C GLU A 79 12.57 -3.87 21.49
N PRO A 80 11.53 -3.97 20.65
CA PRO A 80 10.17 -4.20 21.09
C PRO A 80 10.00 -5.57 21.75
N SER A 81 9.15 -5.63 22.78
CA SER A 81 8.83 -6.91 23.43
C SER A 81 7.74 -7.72 22.72
N GLU A 82 6.94 -7.08 21.86
CA GLU A 82 5.97 -7.75 20.99
C GLU A 82 6.56 -7.93 19.59
N PRO A 83 6.68 -9.16 19.06
CA PRO A 83 7.31 -9.42 17.75
C PRO A 83 6.60 -8.78 16.56
N THR A 84 5.32 -8.47 16.70
CA THR A 84 4.50 -7.85 15.62
C THR A 84 4.67 -6.34 15.54
N ILE A 85 5.45 -5.74 16.44
CA ILE A 85 5.68 -4.30 16.49
C ILE A 85 7.13 -4.04 16.08
N ASP A 86 7.30 -3.16 15.11
CA ASP A 86 8.61 -2.70 14.67
C ASP A 86 8.69 -1.17 14.80
N PHE A 87 9.70 -0.65 15.49
CA PHE A 87 9.92 0.80 15.58
C PHE A 87 11.00 1.31 14.63
N LYS A 88 11.65 0.43 13.87
CA LYS A 88 12.67 0.82 12.88
C LYS A 88 12.04 1.37 11.62
N GLU A 89 10.90 0.81 11.22
CA GLU A 89 10.24 1.14 9.96
C GLU A 89 8.70 1.10 10.04
N GLY A 90 8.06 1.47 8.94
CA GLY A 90 6.62 1.35 8.74
C GLY A 90 5.75 2.17 9.71
N MET A 91 4.49 1.76 9.80
CA MET A 91 3.43 2.53 10.47
C MET A 91 3.68 2.78 11.96
N HIS A 92 4.23 1.79 12.66
CA HIS A 92 4.51 1.88 14.09
C HIS A 92 5.56 2.96 14.39
N SER A 93 6.60 3.04 13.56
CA SER A 93 7.68 4.02 13.67
C SER A 93 7.19 5.46 13.43
N ILE A 94 6.47 5.70 12.32
CA ILE A 94 5.96 7.04 11.99
C ILE A 94 4.89 7.52 12.98
N VAL A 95 4.04 6.63 13.52
CA VAL A 95 3.07 7.02 14.56
C VAL A 95 3.77 7.50 15.82
N LEU A 96 4.79 6.78 16.28
CA LEU A 96 5.52 7.18 17.49
C LEU A 96 6.26 8.50 17.27
N THR A 97 6.88 8.65 16.10
CA THR A 97 7.50 9.89 15.62
C THR A 97 6.52 11.06 15.66
N PHE A 98 5.35 10.92 15.04
CA PHE A 98 4.28 11.90 15.05
C PHE A 98 3.88 12.32 16.48
N ILE A 99 3.74 11.36 17.40
CA ILE A 99 3.34 11.64 18.79
C ILE A 99 4.38 12.50 19.52
N TYR A 100 5.67 12.25 19.30
CA TYR A 100 6.75 12.99 19.94
C TYR A 100 6.93 14.39 19.34
N GLU A 101 6.89 14.52 18.01
CA GLU A 101 6.91 15.82 17.33
C GLU A 101 5.70 16.69 17.72
N LEU A 102 4.51 16.11 17.75
CA LEU A 102 3.30 16.80 18.19
C LEU A 102 3.43 17.28 19.65
N ALA A 103 4.10 16.52 20.51
CA ALA A 103 4.30 16.89 21.91
C ALA A 103 5.32 18.02 22.12
N LEU A 104 6.16 18.32 21.13
CA LEU A 104 7.08 19.47 21.14
C LEU A 104 6.34 20.81 20.94
N GLY A 105 5.19 20.81 20.27
CA GLY A 105 4.47 22.04 19.92
C GLY A 105 5.32 22.93 19.01
N GLU A 106 5.36 24.24 19.28
CA GLU A 106 6.11 25.25 18.49
C GLU A 106 7.62 24.98 18.33
N LYS A 107 8.17 23.99 19.04
CA LYS A 107 9.57 23.57 18.89
C LYS A 107 9.79 22.53 17.80
N SER A 108 8.73 21.89 17.31
CA SER A 108 8.83 20.97 16.18
C SER A 108 8.96 21.78 14.89
N PRO A 109 9.88 21.42 13.97
CA PRO A 109 9.95 22.02 12.63
C PRO A 109 8.62 21.94 11.88
N TRP A 110 7.84 20.90 12.15
CA TRP A 110 6.54 20.63 11.51
C TRP A 110 5.35 21.19 12.30
N PHE A 111 5.55 22.13 13.23
CA PHE A 111 4.46 22.58 14.11
C PHE A 111 3.23 23.12 13.35
N ALA A 112 3.44 23.94 12.32
CA ALA A 112 2.34 24.49 11.53
C ALA A 112 1.51 23.39 10.85
N TYR A 113 2.20 22.38 10.30
CA TYR A 113 1.58 21.20 9.72
C TYR A 113 0.86 20.34 10.77
N LEU A 114 1.52 19.98 11.88
CA LEU A 114 0.95 19.13 12.93
C LEU A 114 -0.23 19.79 13.67
N ASP A 115 -0.18 21.10 13.90
CA ASP A 115 -1.31 21.86 14.44
C ASP A 115 -2.44 22.06 13.41
N SER A 116 -2.29 21.62 12.17
CA SER A 116 -3.40 21.65 11.21
C SER A 116 -4.39 20.48 11.43
N PHE A 117 -3.96 19.39 12.06
CA PHE A 117 -4.75 18.17 12.23
C PHE A 117 -5.96 18.35 13.17
N GLU A 118 -7.10 17.73 12.84
CA GLU A 118 -8.30 17.70 13.70
C GLU A 118 -8.31 16.50 14.67
N LEU A 119 -7.45 16.55 15.69
CA LEU A 119 -7.22 15.42 16.62
C LEU A 119 -8.25 15.30 17.76
N ASN A 120 -9.25 16.18 17.81
CA ASN A 120 -10.27 16.20 18.87
C ASN A 120 -11.66 15.75 18.39
N SER A 121 -11.79 15.36 17.13
CA SER A 121 -13.06 14.88 16.59
C SER A 121 -13.34 13.46 17.06
N LYS A 122 -14.57 13.20 17.52
CA LYS A 122 -15.02 11.84 17.84
C LYS A 122 -15.03 10.93 16.61
N VAL A 123 -15.14 11.50 15.41
CA VAL A 123 -15.19 10.74 14.15
C VAL A 123 -13.84 10.09 13.87
N GLY A 124 -12.73 10.78 14.18
CA GLY A 124 -11.36 10.33 13.91
C GLY A 124 -10.82 9.23 14.81
N ALA A 125 -11.66 8.57 15.62
CA ALA A 125 -11.23 7.34 16.31
C ALA A 125 -11.33 6.14 15.36
N PRO A 126 -10.35 5.21 15.38
CA PRO A 126 -10.33 4.06 14.51
C PRO A 126 -11.52 3.14 14.77
N LEU A 127 -11.90 2.39 13.74
CA LEU A 127 -13.08 1.52 13.73
C LEU A 127 -13.15 0.59 14.95
N CYS A 128 -12.02 0.00 15.34
CA CYS A 128 -11.91 -0.89 16.49
C CYS A 128 -12.12 -0.21 17.86
N LEU A 129 -12.22 1.13 17.91
CA LEU A 129 -12.53 1.90 19.13
C LEU A 129 -13.90 2.58 19.09
N TRP A 130 -14.72 2.26 18.09
CA TRP A 130 -16.10 2.75 18.02
C TRP A 130 -16.95 2.19 19.15
N ASP A 131 -18.11 2.81 19.39
CA ASP A 131 -18.97 2.34 20.48
C ASP A 131 -19.57 0.96 20.17
N GLU A 132 -19.95 0.22 21.21
CA GLU A 132 -20.49 -1.14 21.05
C GLU A 132 -21.77 -1.21 20.19
N LYS A 133 -22.53 -0.11 20.10
CA LYS A 133 -23.74 -0.07 19.26
C LYS A 133 -23.37 0.09 17.79
N GLU A 134 -22.39 0.94 17.48
CA GLU A 134 -21.80 1.14 16.17
C GLU A 134 -21.15 -0.14 15.67
N LYS A 135 -20.32 -0.79 16.50
CA LYS A 135 -19.73 -2.10 16.20
C LYS A 135 -20.79 -3.17 15.96
N HIS A 136 -21.79 -3.27 16.84
CA HIS A 136 -22.89 -4.22 16.65
C HIS A 136 -23.67 -3.94 15.36
N ALA A 137 -23.85 -2.68 14.97
CA ALA A 137 -24.51 -2.34 13.73
C ALA A 137 -23.71 -2.75 12.49
N LEU A 138 -22.39 -2.99 12.58
CA LEU A 138 -21.57 -3.55 11.51
C LEU A 138 -21.64 -5.09 11.44
N PHE A 139 -22.45 -5.75 12.27
CA PHE A 139 -22.59 -7.19 12.23
C PHE A 139 -22.83 -7.72 10.81
N ASN A 140 -22.05 -8.73 10.44
CA ASN A 140 -22.09 -9.41 9.16
C ASN A 140 -21.78 -8.49 7.97
N THR A 141 -21.05 -7.40 8.17
CA THR A 141 -20.43 -6.61 7.09
C THR A 141 -18.99 -7.10 6.84
N GLU A 142 -18.33 -6.62 5.80
CA GLU A 142 -16.92 -6.94 5.53
C GLU A 142 -15.99 -6.51 6.69
N PRO A 143 -16.10 -5.31 7.28
CA PRO A 143 -15.28 -4.95 8.45
C PRO A 143 -15.43 -5.89 9.65
N ASP A 144 -16.62 -6.45 9.87
CA ASP A 144 -16.84 -7.46 10.93
C ASP A 144 -16.19 -8.81 10.57
N LEU A 145 -16.30 -9.24 9.31
CA LEU A 145 -15.73 -10.51 8.88
C LEU A 145 -14.20 -10.51 8.77
N LEU A 146 -13.61 -9.37 8.40
CA LEU A 146 -12.17 -9.16 8.32
C LEU A 146 -11.56 -8.83 9.70
N ASN A 147 -12.32 -9.00 10.79
CA ASN A 147 -11.86 -8.77 12.16
C ASN A 147 -11.37 -7.33 12.44
N MET A 148 -11.79 -6.33 11.65
CA MET A 148 -11.36 -4.94 11.78
C MET A 148 -11.95 -4.23 13.02
N LEU A 149 -12.89 -4.86 13.72
CA LEU A 149 -13.52 -4.34 14.94
C LEU A 149 -12.74 -4.67 16.22
N ASP A 150 -11.74 -5.54 16.11
CA ASP A 150 -10.89 -5.98 17.23
C ASP A 150 -9.82 -4.93 17.55
N SER A 151 -9.64 -4.63 18.83
CA SER A 151 -8.71 -3.60 19.31
C SER A 151 -7.41 -4.17 19.87
N THR A 152 -7.20 -5.49 19.81
CA THR A 152 -6.07 -6.16 20.48
C THR A 152 -4.73 -5.64 19.96
N GLU A 153 -4.55 -5.59 18.64
CA GLU A 153 -3.32 -5.10 18.01
C GLU A 153 -3.02 -3.65 18.39
N LEU A 154 -4.05 -2.78 18.34
CA LEU A 154 -3.91 -1.38 18.73
C LEU A 154 -3.53 -1.23 20.22
N ILE A 155 -4.06 -2.08 21.09
CA ILE A 155 -3.72 -2.07 22.53
C ILE A 155 -2.30 -2.55 22.76
N HIS A 156 -1.86 -3.62 22.09
CA HIS A 156 -0.48 -4.08 22.16
C HIS A 156 0.48 -2.98 21.67
N PHE A 157 0.14 -2.35 20.55
CA PHE A 157 0.89 -1.23 20.01
C PHE A 157 0.99 -0.05 20.99
N TYR A 158 -0.13 0.33 21.60
CA TYR A 158 -0.15 1.39 22.60
C TYR A 158 0.68 1.05 23.83
N LEU A 159 0.61 -0.20 24.32
CA LEU A 159 1.40 -0.65 25.46
C LEU A 159 2.90 -0.62 25.16
N GLU A 160 3.31 -1.00 23.96
CA GLU A 160 4.71 -0.95 23.54
C GLU A 160 5.21 0.49 23.41
N CYS A 161 4.42 1.41 22.87
CA CYS A 161 4.72 2.85 22.89
C CYS A 161 4.90 3.39 24.32
N VAL A 162 4.09 2.92 25.28
CA VAL A 162 4.24 3.29 26.70
C VAL A 162 5.52 2.69 27.31
N ARG A 163 5.90 1.47 26.94
CA ARG A 163 7.17 0.84 27.36
C ARG A 163 8.35 1.64 26.82
N PHE A 164 8.36 1.95 25.53
CA PHE A 164 9.34 2.83 24.88
C PHE A 164 9.53 4.14 25.64
N ALA A 165 8.43 4.86 25.91
CA ALA A 165 8.48 6.16 26.57
C ALA A 165 9.05 6.09 28.00
N ARG A 166 8.83 4.98 28.71
CA ARG A 166 9.38 4.74 30.06
C ARG A 166 10.85 4.38 30.02
N THR A 167 11.27 3.54 29.08
CA THR A 167 12.68 3.18 28.90
C THR A 167 13.53 4.42 28.61
N ASN A 168 12.99 5.33 27.80
CA ASN A 168 13.67 6.54 27.37
C ASN A 168 13.36 7.79 28.22
N GLU A 169 12.71 7.66 29.38
CA GLU A 169 12.23 8.81 30.20
C GLU A 169 13.33 9.77 30.68
N LYS A 170 14.58 9.31 30.70
CA LYS A 170 15.75 10.10 31.11
C LYS A 170 16.22 11.06 30.01
N TYR A 171 15.97 10.71 28.76
CA TYR A 171 16.42 11.43 27.57
C TYR A 171 15.27 12.17 26.92
N LEU A 172 14.08 11.59 26.94
CA LEU A 172 12.88 12.10 26.31
C LEU A 172 11.81 12.49 27.33
N ARG A 173 11.14 13.61 27.06
CA ARG A 173 9.92 13.97 27.77
C ARG A 173 8.79 13.05 27.31
N ILE A 174 8.16 12.34 28.25
CA ILE A 174 7.02 11.46 27.95
C ILE A 174 5.82 12.29 27.45
N PRO A 175 5.31 12.03 26.23
CA PRO A 175 4.10 12.64 25.70
C PRO A 175 2.89 12.40 26.60
N SER A 176 1.96 13.36 26.63
CA SER A 176 0.83 13.29 27.56
C SER A 176 -0.04 12.07 27.35
N VAL A 177 -0.20 11.58 26.11
CA VAL A 177 -0.96 10.37 25.77
C VAL A 177 -0.32 9.13 26.39
N LEU A 178 1.01 8.97 26.23
CA LEU A 178 1.81 7.83 26.72
C LEU A 178 2.07 7.85 28.24
N SER A 179 1.81 8.98 28.92
CA SER A 179 2.05 9.10 30.36
C SER A 179 1.01 8.34 31.21
N LEU A 180 1.32 7.08 31.56
CA LEU A 180 0.49 6.22 32.41
C LEU A 180 1.06 6.08 33.82
N LYS A 181 0.23 6.33 34.85
CA LYS A 181 0.65 6.40 36.27
C LYS A 181 0.98 5.04 36.90
N ASP A 182 0.35 3.97 36.43
CA ASP A 182 0.49 2.63 37.04
C ASP A 182 1.73 1.94 36.47
N LYS A 183 2.55 1.31 37.33
CA LYS A 183 3.80 0.67 36.90
C LYS A 183 3.58 -0.51 35.96
N GLU A 184 2.64 -1.39 36.32
CA GLU A 184 2.29 -2.58 35.53
C GLU A 184 1.02 -2.31 34.73
N MET A 185 1.17 -2.29 33.40
CA MET A 185 0.07 -2.08 32.46
C MET A 185 -0.27 -3.37 31.73
N ASP A 186 -1.57 -3.56 31.54
CA ASP A 186 -2.21 -4.67 30.86
C ASP A 186 -3.40 -4.13 30.04
N ALA A 187 -3.90 -4.96 29.12
CA ALA A 187 -5.00 -4.59 28.23
C ALA A 187 -6.26 -4.15 28.99
N GLU A 188 -6.63 -4.87 30.05
CA GLU A 188 -7.84 -4.57 30.85
C GLU A 188 -7.80 -3.15 31.47
N LYS A 189 -6.66 -2.73 32.02
CA LYS A 189 -6.50 -1.37 32.54
C LYS A 189 -6.53 -0.32 31.45
N VAL A 190 -5.97 -0.63 30.27
CA VAL A 190 -5.97 0.28 29.12
C VAL A 190 -7.40 0.50 28.63
N GLU A 191 -8.16 -0.57 28.44
CA GLU A 191 -9.55 -0.52 27.98
C GLU A 191 -10.51 0.07 29.01
N GLY A 192 -10.26 -0.14 30.30
CA GLY A 192 -11.07 0.39 31.38
C GLY A 192 -10.62 1.77 31.86
N LYS A 193 -9.57 1.79 32.69
CA LYS A 193 -9.12 3.00 33.41
C LYS A 193 -8.54 4.07 32.49
N TYR A 194 -7.87 3.66 31.42
CA TYR A 194 -7.16 4.57 30.50
C TYR A 194 -7.83 4.68 29.13
N HIS A 195 -9.11 4.30 29.01
CA HIS A 195 -9.85 4.25 27.75
C HIS A 195 -9.79 5.56 26.95
N SER A 196 -9.91 6.71 27.61
CA SER A 196 -9.85 8.01 26.93
C SER A 196 -8.48 8.28 26.28
N LYS A 197 -7.40 7.76 26.86
CA LYS A 197 -6.05 7.87 26.30
C LYS A 197 -5.83 6.88 25.18
N LEU A 198 -6.42 5.68 25.28
CA LEU A 198 -6.46 4.72 24.18
C LEU A 198 -7.17 5.32 22.96
N ILE A 199 -8.33 5.97 23.15
CA ILE A 199 -9.03 6.69 22.07
C ILE A 199 -8.11 7.78 21.48
N GLN A 200 -7.49 8.60 22.32
CA GLN A 200 -6.59 9.65 21.85
C GLN A 200 -5.41 9.08 21.05
N PHE A 201 -4.80 7.98 21.52
CA PHE A 201 -3.74 7.28 20.81
C PHE A 201 -4.24 6.72 19.47
N GLY A 202 -5.39 6.05 19.47
CA GLY A 202 -6.01 5.55 18.24
C GLY A 202 -6.32 6.66 17.25
N THR A 203 -6.72 7.85 17.70
CA THR A 203 -6.90 9.02 16.83
C THR A 203 -5.58 9.50 16.21
N TYR A 204 -4.45 9.40 16.92
CA TYR A 204 -3.14 9.67 16.33
C TYR A 204 -2.76 8.61 15.30
N VAL A 205 -3.02 7.33 15.59
CA VAL A 205 -2.84 6.23 14.63
C VAL A 205 -3.66 6.49 13.36
N GLN A 206 -4.96 6.76 13.48
CA GLN A 206 -5.82 7.06 12.33
C GLN A 206 -5.36 8.29 11.55
N ALA A 207 -4.93 9.35 12.26
CA ALA A 207 -4.45 10.57 11.65
C ALA A 207 -3.22 10.34 10.75
N VAL A 208 -2.31 9.48 11.19
CA VAL A 208 -1.10 9.11 10.44
C VAL A 208 -1.44 8.15 9.30
N ILE A 209 -2.17 7.06 9.56
CA ILE A 209 -2.54 6.07 8.53
C ILE A 209 -3.24 6.74 7.34
N SER A 210 -4.09 7.73 7.60
CA SER A 210 -4.87 8.40 6.54
C SER A 210 -4.07 9.38 5.66
N ARG A 211 -2.77 9.60 5.92
CA ARG A 211 -1.96 10.67 5.30
C ARG A 211 -0.53 10.29 4.98
N ALA A 212 -0.09 9.09 5.38
CA ALA A 212 1.27 8.68 5.17
C ALA A 212 1.47 8.21 3.72
N PHE A 213 2.60 8.59 3.15
CA PHE A 213 3.05 8.22 1.81
C PHE A 213 4.35 7.42 1.95
N THR A 214 4.53 6.43 1.06
CA THR A 214 5.84 5.81 0.87
C THR A 214 6.70 6.80 0.08
N VAL A 215 7.86 7.17 0.61
CA VAL A 215 8.76 8.16 -0.02
C VAL A 215 9.84 7.47 -0.84
N ASP A 216 10.68 6.68 -0.19
CA ASP A 216 11.69 5.84 -0.81
C ASP A 216 12.16 4.79 0.21
N ARG A 217 13.08 3.92 -0.19
CA ARG A 217 13.75 2.93 0.67
C ARG A 217 14.38 3.49 1.94
N TYR A 218 14.90 4.73 1.93
CA TYR A 218 15.60 5.30 3.08
C TYR A 218 14.66 5.96 4.10
N TYR A 219 13.72 6.78 3.63
CA TYR A 219 12.74 7.50 4.42
C TYR A 219 11.52 6.65 4.77
N GLY A 220 11.24 5.64 3.95
CA GLY A 220 10.11 4.74 4.09
C GLY A 220 8.78 5.49 4.16
N LEU A 221 7.91 5.02 5.06
CA LEU A 221 6.60 5.63 5.28
C LEU A 221 6.71 6.94 6.06
N SER A 222 6.27 8.04 5.45
CA SER A 222 6.41 9.41 5.99
C SER A 222 5.14 10.25 5.82
N LEU A 223 5.00 11.32 6.59
CA LEU A 223 3.99 12.34 6.35
C LEU A 223 4.58 13.45 5.48
N VAL A 224 3.93 13.74 4.35
CA VAL A 224 4.40 14.71 3.36
C VAL A 224 3.48 15.95 3.37
N PRO A 225 3.87 17.04 4.06
CA PRO A 225 3.05 18.25 4.13
C PRO A 225 2.67 18.77 2.73
N GLY A 226 1.39 19.09 2.54
CA GLY A 226 0.88 19.62 1.28
C GLY A 226 0.35 18.53 0.34
N ALA A 227 1.03 17.40 0.21
CA ALA A 227 0.57 16.27 -0.59
C ALA A 227 -0.71 15.64 0.00
N ASP A 228 -0.83 15.62 1.33
CA ASP A 228 -1.98 15.10 2.06
C ASP A 228 -3.24 16.03 2.04
N LEU A 229 -3.15 17.17 1.35
CA LEU A 229 -4.29 18.08 1.11
C LEU A 229 -5.12 17.64 -0.10
N PHE A 230 -4.53 16.89 -1.04
CA PHE A 230 -5.23 16.39 -2.21
C PHE A 230 -6.13 15.22 -1.81
N ASN A 231 -7.42 15.35 -2.14
CA ASN A 231 -8.45 14.39 -1.72
C ASN A 231 -8.47 13.15 -2.63
N HIS A 232 -9.07 12.06 -2.15
CA HIS A 232 -9.27 10.86 -2.96
C HIS A 232 -10.57 10.91 -3.75
N LEU A 233 -10.52 10.40 -4.98
CA LEU A 233 -11.70 10.08 -5.76
C LEU A 233 -11.64 8.62 -6.21
N SER A 234 -12.66 7.84 -5.84
CA SER A 234 -12.70 6.42 -6.21
C SER A 234 -12.84 6.23 -7.72
N PRO A 235 -12.23 5.15 -8.26
CA PRO A 235 -12.43 4.77 -9.65
C PRO A 235 -13.90 4.39 -9.90
N ILE A 236 -14.25 4.32 -11.18
CA ILE A 236 -15.58 3.91 -11.64
C ILE A 236 -15.46 2.82 -12.70
N MET A 237 -16.47 1.97 -12.81
CA MET A 237 -16.58 1.06 -13.94
C MET A 237 -17.13 1.82 -15.16
N GLU A 238 -16.38 1.85 -16.26
CA GLU A 238 -16.87 2.24 -17.57
C GLU A 238 -16.89 1.03 -18.50
N GLY A 239 -18.06 0.41 -18.66
CA GLY A 239 -18.15 -0.90 -19.31
C GLY A 239 -17.62 -1.98 -18.38
N ASP A 240 -16.67 -2.77 -18.86
CA ASP A 240 -16.00 -3.83 -18.10
C ASP A 240 -14.65 -3.36 -17.53
N ASN A 241 -14.26 -2.09 -17.77
CA ASN A 241 -12.96 -1.56 -17.38
C ASN A 241 -13.05 -0.64 -16.16
N LEU A 242 -12.10 -0.79 -15.24
CA LEU A 242 -11.91 0.10 -14.10
C LEU A 242 -11.17 1.37 -14.56
N VAL A 243 -11.83 2.52 -14.49
CA VAL A 243 -11.24 3.81 -14.92
C VAL A 243 -10.79 4.62 -13.71
N PRO A 244 -9.48 4.92 -13.57
CA PRO A 244 -8.98 5.80 -12.53
C PRO A 244 -9.44 7.25 -12.78
N ARG A 245 -9.57 8.02 -11.70
CA ARG A 245 -10.14 9.38 -11.77
C ARG A 245 -9.26 10.44 -11.12
N GLU A 246 -8.01 10.11 -10.85
CA GLU A 246 -7.05 11.05 -10.31
C GLU A 246 -6.72 12.16 -11.32
N ASN A 247 -6.48 13.35 -10.79
CA ASN A 247 -5.99 14.50 -11.51
C ASN A 247 -4.52 14.77 -11.19
N VAL A 248 -4.08 14.31 -10.02
CA VAL A 248 -2.72 14.49 -9.55
C VAL A 248 -2.16 13.15 -9.11
N HIS A 249 -0.85 13.01 -9.21
CA HIS A 249 -0.12 11.84 -8.78
C HIS A 249 1.06 12.25 -7.91
N PHE A 250 1.33 11.46 -6.87
CA PHE A 250 2.47 11.66 -5.97
C PHE A 250 3.66 10.87 -6.50
N VAL A 251 4.78 11.55 -6.77
CA VAL A 251 5.97 10.96 -7.39
C VAL A 251 7.16 11.15 -6.44
N CYS A 252 7.98 10.11 -6.32
CA CYS A 252 9.27 10.16 -5.66
C CYS A 252 10.24 9.29 -6.44
N ASP A 253 11.47 9.74 -6.59
CA ASP A 253 12.55 8.90 -7.12
C ASP A 253 12.93 7.87 -6.04
N ASP A 254 12.56 6.61 -6.25
CA ASP A 254 12.89 5.45 -5.40
C ASP A 254 13.79 4.49 -6.19
N ASP A 255 15.06 4.83 -6.29
CA ASP A 255 16.01 4.02 -7.05
C ASP A 255 16.44 2.77 -6.27
N GLU A 256 16.52 1.62 -6.94
CA GLU A 256 17.02 0.38 -6.34
C GLU A 256 18.45 0.50 -5.79
N GLY A 257 19.23 1.42 -6.35
CA GLY A 257 20.57 1.76 -5.92
C GLY A 257 20.65 2.69 -4.70
N LEU A 258 19.53 3.04 -4.06
CA LEU A 258 19.48 3.86 -2.85
C LEU A 258 19.55 3.00 -1.58
N CYS A 259 20.47 3.37 -0.66
CA CYS A 259 20.69 2.58 0.54
C CYS A 259 19.65 2.88 1.63
N GLU A 260 18.95 1.85 2.10
CA GLU A 260 17.98 1.93 3.22
C GLU A 260 18.61 2.45 4.54
N GLU A 261 19.90 2.20 4.75
CA GLU A 261 20.59 2.58 5.99
C GLU A 261 21.07 4.04 5.98
N CYS A 262 21.66 4.51 4.88
CA CYS A 262 22.32 5.82 4.81
C CYS A 262 21.79 6.78 3.73
N GLY A 263 20.94 6.33 2.81
CA GLY A 263 20.34 7.18 1.78
C GLY A 263 21.30 7.61 0.69
N GLU A 264 22.41 6.89 0.51
CA GLU A 264 23.46 7.20 -0.48
C GLU A 264 23.61 6.02 -1.45
N TYR A 265 23.96 6.33 -2.70
CA TYR A 265 24.22 5.35 -3.75
C TYR A 265 25.64 4.77 -3.63
N GLY A 266 25.79 3.47 -3.89
CA GLY A 266 27.10 2.80 -3.95
C GLY A 266 27.86 2.83 -2.61
N CYS A 267 27.13 2.82 -1.49
CA CYS A 267 27.73 2.84 -0.17
C CYS A 267 28.14 1.42 0.28
N ALA A 268 29.06 1.34 1.25
CA ALA A 268 29.57 0.06 1.76
C ALA A 268 28.51 -0.83 2.45
N HIS A 269 27.32 -0.29 2.78
CA HIS A 269 26.23 -1.11 3.33
C HIS A 269 25.61 -2.01 2.27
N MET A 270 25.59 -1.58 1.00
CA MET A 270 25.07 -2.38 -0.12
C MET A 270 25.96 -3.58 -0.43
N ASP A 271 27.27 -3.46 -0.19
CA ASP A 271 28.21 -4.56 -0.36
C ASP A 271 28.03 -5.67 0.70
N SER A 272 27.35 -5.38 1.81
CA SER A 272 27.22 -6.32 2.93
C SER A 272 26.12 -7.36 2.74
N GLU A 273 25.19 -7.14 1.81
CA GLU A 273 24.14 -8.12 1.46
C GLU A 273 24.63 -9.16 0.45
N LEU A 274 25.60 -8.80 -0.41
CA LEU A 274 26.18 -9.69 -1.43
C LEU A 274 27.12 -10.77 -0.88
N ASP A 275 27.57 -10.65 0.37
CA ASP A 275 28.48 -11.63 1.02
C ASP A 275 27.73 -12.72 1.82
N SER A 276 26.39 -12.79 1.74
CA SER A 276 25.58 -13.76 2.51
C SER A 276 24.88 -14.87 1.72
N GLU A 277 25.01 -14.89 0.38
CA GLU A 277 24.39 -15.92 -0.47
C GLU A 277 25.36 -16.81 -1.28
N ASP A 278 26.65 -16.89 -0.92
CA ASP A 278 27.55 -17.88 -1.54
C ASP A 278 28.58 -18.43 -0.56
N ASP A 279 28.16 -19.29 0.37
CA ASP A 279 29.07 -20.18 1.09
C ASP A 279 28.32 -21.42 1.60
N GLY A 280 28.26 -22.50 0.81
CA GLY A 280 27.89 -23.80 1.37
C GLY A 280 27.46 -24.97 0.48
N ILE A 281 27.72 -24.99 -0.82
CA ILE A 281 27.65 -26.25 -1.60
C ILE A 281 29.07 -26.81 -1.77
N GLU A 282 29.51 -27.66 -0.84
CA GLU A 282 30.55 -28.66 -1.14
C GLU A 282 30.25 -29.99 -0.43
N ASP A 283 29.88 -30.97 -1.27
CA ASP A 283 30.27 -32.37 -1.24
C ASP A 283 30.41 -33.12 0.09
N LEU A 284 29.48 -34.06 0.31
CA LEU A 284 29.85 -35.35 0.92
C LEU A 284 29.15 -36.51 0.19
N GLU A 285 29.85 -37.08 -0.79
CA GLU A 285 29.54 -38.38 -1.39
C GLU A 285 29.81 -39.55 -0.41
N GLU A 286 28.91 -40.54 -0.51
CA GLU A 286 29.05 -41.98 -0.28
C GLU A 286 29.54 -42.53 1.08
N ILE A 287 28.70 -43.39 1.70
CA ILE A 287 29.09 -44.77 2.07
C ILE A 287 27.84 -45.68 2.20
N SER A 288 27.82 -46.69 1.31
CA SER A 288 27.32 -48.07 1.38
C SER A 288 25.88 -48.42 1.80
N ASP A 289 25.20 -49.05 0.84
CA ASP A 289 24.36 -50.25 0.93
C ASP A 289 24.30 -50.95 2.30
N ASP A 290 23.09 -51.08 2.85
CA ASP A 290 22.65 -52.34 3.46
C ASP A 290 21.15 -52.55 3.19
N ASP A 291 20.86 -53.66 2.52
CA ASP A 291 19.53 -54.18 2.27
C ASP A 291 18.82 -54.49 3.61
N SER A 292 17.66 -53.89 3.82
CA SER A 292 16.60 -54.54 4.59
C SER A 292 15.24 -54.14 4.04
N GLU A 293 14.70 -55.03 3.20
CA GLU A 293 13.26 -55.22 3.07
C GLU A 293 12.69 -55.40 4.48
N ASP A 294 11.85 -54.46 4.93
CA ASP A 294 10.78 -54.77 5.87
C ASP A 294 9.63 -53.78 5.69
N GLU A 295 8.45 -54.38 5.62
CA GLU A 295 7.15 -53.79 5.34
C GLU A 295 6.72 -52.87 6.49
N GLU A 296 6.40 -51.61 6.20
CA GLU A 296 5.53 -50.79 7.05
C GLU A 296 4.27 -50.40 6.26
N GLN A 297 3.37 -51.38 6.11
CA GLN A 297 1.95 -51.15 5.93
C GLN A 297 1.28 -50.99 7.30
N GLU A 298 1.29 -49.80 7.89
CA GLU A 298 0.38 -49.50 9.01
C GLU A 298 -0.17 -48.06 8.95
N GLU A 299 -0.83 -47.69 7.85
CA GLU A 299 -1.88 -46.65 7.87
C GLU A 299 -3.11 -47.00 7.01
N ASN A 300 -3.21 -48.24 6.51
CA ASN A 300 -4.20 -48.59 5.49
C ASN A 300 -5.56 -49.11 6.02
N GLU A 301 -5.74 -49.25 7.34
CA GLU A 301 -7.02 -49.76 7.88
C GLU A 301 -8.14 -48.69 7.92
N ASN A 302 -7.83 -47.40 7.78
CA ASN A 302 -8.82 -46.32 7.89
C ASN A 302 -9.21 -45.69 6.54
N MET A 303 -8.45 -45.94 5.47
CA MET A 303 -8.68 -45.36 4.15
C MET A 303 -9.74 -46.14 3.34
N ASP A 304 -9.77 -47.47 3.46
CA ASP A 304 -10.79 -48.32 2.82
C ASP A 304 -12.20 -47.97 3.32
N ASP A 305 -12.34 -47.69 4.62
CA ASP A 305 -13.58 -47.21 5.25
C ASP A 305 -14.05 -45.87 4.66
N LEU A 306 -13.14 -45.05 4.12
CA LEU A 306 -13.43 -43.78 3.44
C LEU A 306 -13.66 -43.95 1.92
N MET A 307 -13.40 -45.10 1.30
CA MET A 307 -13.42 -45.30 -0.16
C MET A 307 -14.68 -45.99 -0.76
N GLU A 308 -15.53 -46.69 0.01
CA GLU A 308 -16.75 -47.35 -0.53
C GLU A 308 -17.80 -46.37 -1.11
N THR A 309 -18.35 -46.69 -2.28
CA THR A 309 -19.14 -45.80 -3.16
C THR A 309 -20.55 -45.40 -2.71
N ASP A 310 -20.91 -44.13 -2.97
CA ASP A 310 -22.29 -43.70 -3.28
C ASP A 310 -22.56 -44.07 -4.76
N ILE A 311 -23.50 -44.98 -5.05
CA ILE A 311 -24.00 -45.26 -6.42
C ILE A 311 -25.52 -45.30 -6.41
N GLU A 312 -26.16 -44.51 -7.26
CA GLU A 312 -27.08 -45.00 -8.30
C GLU A 312 -26.99 -44.06 -9.52
N LEU A 313 -26.52 -44.56 -10.67
CA LEU A 313 -27.08 -44.32 -12.02
C LEU A 313 -26.30 -45.17 -13.07
N PRO A 314 -26.94 -45.63 -14.18
CA PRO A 314 -26.39 -46.62 -15.10
C PRO A 314 -25.65 -46.04 -16.31
N GLU A 315 -24.81 -46.92 -16.88
CA GLU A 315 -23.80 -46.79 -17.92
C GLU A 315 -24.29 -46.41 -19.34
N SER A 316 -23.44 -45.74 -20.13
CA SER A 316 -22.84 -46.24 -21.40
C SER A 316 -22.10 -45.09 -22.14
N GLU A 317 -20.76 -45.12 -22.18
CA GLU A 317 -19.88 -45.46 -23.34
C GLU A 317 -19.96 -44.52 -24.57
N THR A 318 -18.86 -43.84 -24.91
CA THR A 318 -17.92 -44.19 -26.01
C THR A 318 -16.92 -43.06 -26.31
N GLU A 319 -15.67 -43.46 -26.57
CA GLU A 319 -14.51 -42.63 -26.93
C GLU A 319 -14.44 -42.34 -28.45
N SER A 320 -13.70 -41.28 -28.84
CA SER A 320 -12.84 -41.27 -30.04
C SER A 320 -11.89 -40.07 -30.08
N GLU A 321 -10.58 -40.35 -30.19
CA GLU A 321 -9.50 -39.40 -30.53
C GLU A 321 -9.31 -39.23 -32.05
N SER A 322 -8.67 -38.12 -32.46
CA SER A 322 -7.75 -38.08 -33.61
C SER A 322 -6.86 -36.83 -33.62
N SER A 323 -5.62 -37.02 -34.08
CA SER A 323 -4.42 -36.17 -34.05
C SER A 323 -4.09 -35.44 -35.37
N GLU A 324 -2.98 -34.67 -35.33
CA GLU A 324 -2.05 -34.24 -36.44
C GLU A 324 -2.49 -33.06 -37.33
N ASP A 325 -1.64 -32.18 -37.89
CA ASP A 325 -0.25 -31.70 -37.67
C ASP A 325 0.01 -30.56 -38.72
N GLU A 326 0.96 -29.67 -38.42
CA GLU A 326 2.00 -29.04 -39.27
C GLU A 326 1.81 -28.00 -40.43
N GLU A 327 2.71 -26.99 -40.34
CA GLU A 327 3.65 -26.40 -41.35
C GLU A 327 3.34 -25.13 -42.21
N LEU A 328 4.03 -24.03 -41.82
CA LEU A 328 5.09 -23.22 -42.50
C LEU A 328 4.98 -22.61 -43.93
N GLY A 329 5.51 -21.37 -44.01
CA GLY A 329 6.21 -20.74 -45.15
C GLY A 329 5.52 -19.46 -45.68
N GLY A 330 6.13 -18.30 -45.95
CA GLY A 330 7.52 -17.86 -46.09
C GLY A 330 7.61 -16.79 -47.21
N ASN A 331 8.58 -15.86 -47.12
CA ASN A 331 9.10 -14.89 -48.12
C ASN A 331 8.26 -13.63 -48.48
N GLU A 332 8.81 -12.47 -48.86
CA GLU A 332 10.11 -11.73 -48.79
C GLU A 332 9.98 -10.51 -49.76
N GLU A 333 10.81 -9.46 -49.57
CA GLU A 333 11.19 -8.37 -50.53
C GLU A 333 10.12 -7.25 -50.80
N ASP A 334 10.41 -5.94 -50.98
CA ASP A 334 11.62 -5.21 -51.40
C ASP A 334 11.51 -3.66 -51.23
N GLU A 335 12.67 -3.03 -51.00
CA GLU A 335 13.23 -1.69 -51.36
C GLU A 335 12.42 -0.36 -51.55
N GLY A 336 12.96 0.73 -50.95
CA GLY A 336 13.35 1.94 -51.70
C GLY A 336 13.18 3.35 -51.06
N GLU A 337 14.32 3.99 -50.69
CA GLU A 337 14.80 5.36 -51.04
C GLU A 337 13.88 6.63 -50.87
N ASP A 338 14.25 7.85 -50.46
CA ASP A 338 15.46 8.54 -49.97
C ASP A 338 15.10 10.07 -49.76
N GLU A 339 15.97 10.85 -49.10
CA GLU A 339 16.16 12.34 -49.15
C GLU A 339 15.38 13.40 -48.28
N LEU A 340 16.04 13.81 -47.18
CA LEU A 340 16.70 15.13 -46.88
C LEU A 340 15.95 16.49 -46.68
N SER A 341 16.15 17.04 -45.46
CA SER A 341 16.81 18.33 -45.09
C SER A 341 16.01 19.61 -44.73
N SER A 342 16.38 20.21 -43.57
CA SER A 342 17.02 21.56 -43.42
C SER A 342 16.40 22.52 -42.38
N ASP A 343 17.06 22.63 -41.22
CA ASP A 343 17.63 23.80 -40.51
C ASP A 343 16.84 25.11 -40.22
N GLY A 344 16.97 25.59 -38.98
CA GLY A 344 17.49 26.96 -38.75
C GLY A 344 16.94 27.80 -37.58
N ASP A 345 17.62 27.74 -36.42
CA ASP A 345 18.22 28.83 -35.62
C ASP A 345 17.44 30.08 -35.08
N ASN A 346 17.31 30.11 -33.75
CA ASN A 346 18.05 30.94 -32.76
C ASN A 346 17.63 32.38 -32.32
N GLU A 347 17.77 32.55 -30.99
CA GLU A 347 18.28 33.70 -30.19
C GLU A 347 17.37 34.82 -29.58
N SER A 348 17.08 34.64 -28.27
CA SER A 348 17.37 35.47 -27.05
C SER A 348 16.98 36.96 -26.88
N GLN A 349 16.42 37.33 -25.71
CA GLN A 349 17.07 38.04 -24.56
C GLN A 349 16.10 38.70 -23.52
N LEU A 350 16.27 38.29 -22.24
CA LEU A 350 16.43 39.03 -20.96
C LEU A 350 15.28 39.76 -20.19
N GLU A 351 15.41 39.68 -18.86
CA GLU A 351 14.47 39.71 -17.70
C GLU A 351 14.11 41.07 -17.03
N PRO A 352 13.35 41.13 -15.88
CA PRO A 352 13.94 41.03 -14.50
C PRO A 352 13.07 40.50 -13.30
N MET A 353 13.71 39.83 -12.31
CA MET A 353 13.46 39.61 -10.84
C MET A 353 12.02 39.44 -10.24
N THR A 354 11.72 38.30 -9.56
CA THR A 354 11.07 38.13 -8.21
C THR A 354 10.59 36.69 -7.92
N LYS A 355 10.63 36.28 -6.62
CA LYS A 355 10.10 35.01 -6.02
C LYS A 355 10.80 33.75 -6.53
N ILE A 356 10.96 32.71 -5.69
CA ILE A 356 11.44 31.40 -6.18
C ILE A 356 10.38 30.87 -7.13
N THR A 357 10.70 30.92 -8.41
CA THR A 357 9.89 30.53 -9.55
C THR A 357 10.57 29.33 -10.22
N SER A 358 9.87 28.61 -11.11
CA SER A 358 10.46 27.55 -11.94
C SER A 358 11.73 28.03 -12.69
N GLN A 359 11.83 29.34 -12.93
CA GLN A 359 12.98 30.01 -13.52
C GLN A 359 14.25 29.98 -12.65
N ASP A 360 14.13 30.08 -11.31
CA ASP A 360 15.28 30.04 -10.39
C ASP A 360 15.81 28.62 -10.19
N ILE A 361 14.97 27.61 -10.39
CA ILE A 361 15.35 26.18 -10.38
C ILE A 361 16.24 25.88 -11.61
N MET A 362 15.85 26.38 -12.78
CA MET A 362 16.62 26.21 -14.04
C MET A 362 17.95 26.99 -14.06
N GLU A 363 18.08 28.12 -13.36
CA GLU A 363 19.34 28.87 -13.30
C GLU A 363 20.45 28.15 -12.51
N VAL A 364 20.10 27.34 -11.50
CA VAL A 364 21.07 26.56 -10.71
C VAL A 364 21.57 25.33 -11.50
N GLU A 365 20.73 24.73 -12.35
CA GLU A 365 21.12 23.63 -13.23
C GLU A 365 22.21 24.07 -14.23
N ALA A 366 22.09 25.27 -14.80
CA ALA A 366 23.04 25.82 -15.77
C ALA A 366 24.43 26.15 -15.19
N ASP A 367 24.54 26.41 -13.89
CA ASP A 367 25.82 26.69 -13.21
C ASP A 367 26.59 25.41 -12.84
N SER A 368 25.94 24.24 -12.87
CA SER A 368 26.55 22.95 -12.50
C SER A 368 27.30 22.25 -13.65
N GLU A 369 27.01 22.61 -14.91
CA GLU A 369 27.66 22.03 -16.11
C GLU A 369 29.04 22.66 -16.45
N ALA A 370 29.49 23.63 -15.65
CA ALA A 370 30.65 24.45 -15.98
C ALA A 370 31.91 24.18 -15.13
N GLU A 371 32.10 22.99 -14.54
CA GLU A 371 33.43 22.59 -14.02
C GLU A 371 33.72 21.10 -14.25
N THR A 372 34.20 20.77 -15.45
CA THR A 372 35.05 19.58 -15.66
C THR A 372 36.39 20.02 -16.26
N GLU A 373 37.44 19.26 -15.92
CA GLU A 373 38.86 19.38 -16.28
C GLU A 373 39.80 20.08 -15.27
N GLN A 374 40.21 19.33 -14.23
CA GLN A 374 41.65 19.11 -13.98
C GLN A 374 41.94 17.87 -13.10
N ASP A 375 42.65 16.92 -13.71
CA ASP A 375 43.16 15.67 -13.15
C ASP A 375 44.24 15.83 -12.06
N ASP A 376 44.14 14.95 -11.06
CA ASP A 376 45.12 14.11 -10.34
C ASP A 376 46.56 14.60 -10.05
N GLU A 377 46.94 14.56 -8.76
CA GLU A 377 47.83 13.51 -8.19
C GLU A 377 48.34 13.80 -6.75
N GLU A 378 48.58 12.70 -6.02
CA GLU A 378 49.47 12.49 -4.84
C GLU A 378 48.99 12.74 -3.38
N VAL A 379 48.44 11.67 -2.80
CA VAL A 379 48.81 10.98 -1.53
C VAL A 379 49.90 11.62 -0.64
N SER A 380 49.57 11.97 0.62
CA SER A 380 50.30 11.50 1.84
C SER A 380 49.90 12.17 3.17
N THR A 381 49.38 11.33 4.07
CA THR A 381 49.81 11.10 5.47
C THR A 381 50.09 12.27 6.45
N LEU A 382 49.31 12.24 7.55
CA LEU A 382 49.75 12.26 8.95
C LEU A 382 50.51 13.49 9.52
N SER A 383 49.88 14.08 10.55
CA SER A 383 50.41 14.36 11.90
C SER A 383 50.43 15.82 12.37
N LEU A 384 49.72 16.00 13.48
CA LEU A 384 49.88 17.00 14.54
C LEU A 384 51.34 17.39 14.82
N SER A 385 51.61 18.69 15.01
CA SER A 385 52.39 19.19 16.15
C SER A 385 52.31 20.72 16.30
N ASP A 386 52.31 21.10 17.58
CA ASP A 386 52.30 22.43 18.17
C ASP A 386 53.53 23.32 17.88
N ASP A 387 53.36 24.57 18.32
CA ASP A 387 54.34 25.51 18.88
C ASP A 387 54.90 26.66 18.00
N ASP A 388 54.62 27.87 18.51
CA ASP A 388 55.52 29.02 18.77
C ASP A 388 54.87 30.37 18.36
N VAL A 389 54.20 31.09 19.27
CA VAL A 389 54.71 32.06 20.26
C VAL A 389 55.30 33.34 19.62
N GLU A 390 54.65 34.50 19.85
CA GLU A 390 55.23 35.68 20.55
C GLU A 390 54.26 36.90 20.55
N ASP A 391 53.57 37.06 21.68
CA ASP A 391 53.56 38.23 22.58
C ASP A 391 53.56 39.69 22.01
N LYS A 392 52.48 40.44 22.32
CA LYS A 392 52.56 41.81 22.90
C LYS A 392 51.22 42.29 23.50
N LYS A 393 51.23 42.42 24.84
CA LYS A 393 50.33 43.19 25.75
C LYS A 393 49.97 44.58 25.18
N GLN A 394 48.83 45.21 25.44
CA GLN A 394 48.18 45.62 26.71
C GLN A 394 46.92 46.43 26.29
N THR A 395 45.71 46.36 26.86
CA THR A 395 45.24 46.94 28.14
C THR A 395 43.75 46.65 28.33
N ASP A 396 43.34 46.42 29.58
CA ASP A 396 41.95 46.28 30.04
C ASP A 396 41.09 47.54 29.87
N GLN A 397 39.80 47.36 29.55
CA GLN A 397 38.70 48.14 30.15
C GLN A 397 37.34 47.47 29.90
N ASP A 398 36.64 47.17 31.00
CA ASP A 398 35.23 46.77 31.05
C ASP A 398 34.31 47.81 30.39
N GLY A 399 33.32 47.33 29.64
CA GLY A 399 32.27 48.14 29.04
C GLY A 399 31.16 47.30 28.43
N ASP A 400 30.18 46.96 29.27
CA ASP A 400 28.86 46.46 28.90
C ASP A 400 28.20 47.32 27.81
N ALA A 401 27.89 46.71 26.66
CA ALA A 401 26.95 47.22 25.67
C ALA A 401 26.52 46.12 24.70
N ASN A 402 25.21 45.82 24.73
CA ASN A 402 24.44 45.10 23.71
C ASN A 402 25.02 45.23 22.30
N GLY A 403 25.42 44.10 21.71
CA GLY A 403 25.60 43.92 20.29
C GLY A 403 24.70 42.79 19.82
N ILE A 404 23.52 43.14 19.33
CA ILE A 404 22.75 42.31 18.40
C ILE A 404 23.67 42.10 17.20
N GLN A 405 24.18 40.89 17.01
CA GLN A 405 24.90 40.50 15.81
C GLN A 405 24.02 39.53 15.02
N ASN A 406 23.41 40.12 13.98
CA ASN A 406 23.08 39.55 12.67
C ASN A 406 22.45 38.15 12.63
N ASN A 407 21.10 38.12 12.56
CA ASN A 407 20.31 36.98 12.08
C ASN A 407 20.26 36.89 10.55
N GLU A 408 20.69 37.95 9.82
CA GLU A 408 20.52 38.06 8.36
C GLU A 408 21.41 37.07 7.56
N ASN A 409 22.51 36.58 8.15
CA ASN A 409 23.40 35.63 7.45
C ASN A 409 22.98 34.16 7.58
N HIS A 410 22.17 33.80 8.59
CA HIS A 410 21.67 32.42 8.74
C HIS A 410 20.45 32.19 7.84
N GLU A 411 19.51 33.15 7.82
CA GLU A 411 18.35 33.13 6.93
C GLU A 411 18.77 33.07 5.45
N SER A 412 19.81 33.80 5.04
CA SER A 412 20.30 33.73 3.65
C SER A 412 20.91 32.37 3.26
N TRP A 413 21.40 31.58 4.22
CA TRP A 413 22.07 30.31 3.94
C TRP A 413 21.07 29.16 3.85
N ASP A 414 20.09 29.13 4.76
CA ASP A 414 19.00 28.15 4.75
C ASP A 414 18.18 28.23 3.43
N TYR A 415 17.95 29.45 2.91
CA TYR A 415 17.28 29.64 1.61
C TYR A 415 18.11 29.16 0.41
N GLN A 416 19.45 29.27 0.48
CA GLN A 416 20.33 28.81 -0.60
C GLN A 416 20.42 27.28 -0.62
N GLU A 417 20.45 26.65 0.54
CA GLU A 417 20.42 25.19 0.68
C GLU A 417 19.09 24.62 0.21
N LEU A 418 17.97 25.23 0.63
CA LEU A 418 16.63 24.83 0.15
C LEU A 418 16.49 24.98 -1.37
N ALA A 419 16.93 26.10 -1.95
CA ALA A 419 16.88 26.30 -3.40
C ALA A 419 17.70 25.23 -4.15
N LYS A 420 18.86 24.86 -3.60
CA LYS A 420 19.72 23.79 -4.14
C LYS A 420 19.07 22.41 -4.03
N GLU A 421 18.41 22.09 -2.93
CA GLU A 421 17.67 20.83 -2.80
C GLU A 421 16.48 20.78 -3.77
N LEU A 422 15.71 21.87 -3.89
CA LEU A 422 14.56 21.94 -4.81
C LEU A 422 14.94 21.84 -6.29
N SER A 423 16.18 22.20 -6.65
CA SER A 423 16.70 22.00 -8.00
C SER A 423 17.04 20.54 -8.34
N ASP A 424 17.18 19.69 -7.32
CA ASP A 424 17.47 18.26 -7.51
C ASP A 424 16.20 17.43 -7.24
N SER A 425 15.51 17.02 -8.31
CA SER A 425 14.26 16.26 -8.20
C SER A 425 14.42 14.95 -7.44
N SER A 426 15.59 14.31 -7.53
CA SER A 426 15.88 13.03 -6.84
C SER A 426 15.82 13.12 -5.32
N LYS A 427 16.01 14.33 -4.79
CA LYS A 427 15.92 14.64 -3.35
C LYS A 427 14.55 15.14 -2.93
N CYS A 428 13.57 15.11 -3.83
CA CYS A 428 12.26 15.67 -3.60
C CYS A 428 11.15 14.63 -3.73
N CYS A 429 10.00 14.99 -3.17
CA CYS A 429 8.71 14.39 -3.46
C CYS A 429 7.89 15.41 -4.24
N ASP A 430 7.28 14.98 -5.34
CA ASP A 430 6.50 15.84 -6.22
C ASP A 430 5.03 15.44 -6.21
N VAL A 431 4.15 16.42 -6.42
CA VAL A 431 2.77 16.20 -6.85
C VAL A 431 2.62 16.81 -8.22
N VAL A 432 2.31 15.98 -9.21
CA VAL A 432 2.22 16.38 -10.62
C VAL A 432 0.80 16.25 -11.13
N LEU A 433 0.39 17.15 -12.01
CA LEU A 433 -0.87 17.10 -12.72
C LEU A 433 -0.80 15.98 -13.79
N THR A 434 -1.69 15.00 -13.70
CA THR A 434 -1.84 13.90 -14.67
C THR A 434 -3.00 14.15 -15.62
N SER A 435 -4.09 14.73 -15.12
CA SER A 435 -5.26 15.06 -15.93
C SER A 435 -5.94 16.35 -15.44
N PRO A 436 -6.57 17.13 -16.34
CA PRO A 436 -7.24 18.35 -15.93
C PRO A 436 -8.49 18.03 -15.08
N PRO A 437 -8.77 18.81 -14.03
CA PRO A 437 -9.92 18.57 -13.16
C PRO A 437 -11.24 18.94 -13.85
N SER A 438 -12.33 18.33 -13.38
CA SER A 438 -13.65 18.51 -13.98
C SER A 438 -14.49 19.58 -13.27
N LYS A 439 -15.39 20.19 -14.04
CA LYS A 439 -16.40 21.13 -13.52
C LYS A 439 -17.39 20.47 -12.56
N ASP A 440 -17.61 19.16 -12.71
CA ASP A 440 -18.56 18.39 -11.88
C ASP A 440 -18.18 18.42 -10.40
N HIS A 441 -16.89 18.54 -10.11
CA HIS A 441 -16.33 18.67 -8.75
C HIS A 441 -15.84 20.09 -8.45
N ASN A 442 -16.35 21.10 -9.16
CA ASN A 442 -15.92 22.49 -9.04
C ASN A 442 -14.40 22.67 -9.19
N TYR A 443 -13.77 21.90 -10.09
CA TYR A 443 -12.33 21.90 -10.34
C TYR A 443 -11.46 21.52 -9.13
N GLU A 444 -11.98 20.67 -8.24
CA GLU A 444 -11.17 20.03 -7.20
C GLU A 444 -10.19 19.04 -7.84
N LEU A 445 -8.94 19.04 -7.36
CA LEU A 445 -7.89 18.13 -7.78
C LEU A 445 -7.86 16.94 -6.82
N PHE A 446 -7.97 15.74 -7.38
CA PHE A 446 -7.97 14.49 -6.63
C PHE A 446 -6.70 13.69 -6.88
N ASN A 447 -6.16 13.12 -5.81
CA ASN A 447 -5.20 12.02 -5.85
C ASN A 447 -5.96 10.68 -5.81
N THR A 448 -5.26 9.57 -5.97
CA THR A 448 -5.73 8.23 -5.59
C THR A 448 -5.12 7.79 -4.26
N TYR A 449 -5.85 6.97 -3.50
CA TYR A 449 -5.32 6.19 -2.38
C TYR A 449 -5.14 4.71 -2.77
N GLY A 450 -5.03 4.46 -4.08
CA GLY A 450 -5.17 3.16 -4.72
C GLY A 450 -6.54 3.00 -5.36
N ASN A 451 -6.54 2.38 -6.55
CA ASN A 451 -7.76 2.12 -7.33
C ASN A 451 -8.46 0.82 -6.93
N ASP A 452 -7.96 0.12 -5.93
CA ASP A 452 -8.27 -1.28 -5.61
C ASP A 452 -8.89 -1.47 -4.20
N LEU A 453 -9.15 -0.36 -3.49
CA LEU A 453 -9.59 -0.39 -2.09
C LEU A 453 -11.12 -0.51 -1.95
N SER A 454 -11.56 -1.56 -1.27
CA SER A 454 -12.96 -1.71 -0.87
C SER A 454 -13.36 -0.71 0.22
N ASN A 455 -14.67 -0.50 0.38
CA ASN A 455 -15.21 0.36 1.43
C ASN A 455 -14.82 -0.07 2.86
N ALA A 456 -14.50 -1.35 3.08
CA ALA A 456 -14.01 -1.82 4.38
C ALA A 456 -12.62 -1.23 4.69
N TYR A 457 -11.69 -1.31 3.72
CA TYR A 457 -10.34 -0.76 3.87
C TYR A 457 -10.33 0.77 3.83
N LEU A 458 -11.15 1.41 2.99
CA LEU A 458 -11.30 2.86 3.01
C LEU A 458 -11.76 3.36 4.39
N LEU A 459 -12.71 2.66 5.01
CA LEU A 459 -13.17 3.02 6.35
C LEU A 459 -12.10 2.79 7.41
N GLN A 460 -11.39 1.67 7.36
CA GLN A 460 -10.37 1.34 8.35
C GLN A 460 -9.15 2.28 8.26
N ARG A 461 -8.65 2.54 7.04
CA ARG A 461 -7.42 3.32 6.82
C ARG A 461 -7.68 4.83 6.79
N TYR A 462 -8.79 5.28 6.21
CA TYR A 462 -9.04 6.70 5.97
C TYR A 462 -10.29 7.25 6.65
N GLY A 463 -11.13 6.41 7.25
CA GLY A 463 -12.28 6.85 8.03
C GLY A 463 -13.49 7.29 7.20
N PHE A 464 -13.54 6.97 5.90
CA PHE A 464 -14.67 7.28 5.02
C PHE A 464 -15.05 6.08 4.12
N VAL A 465 -16.17 6.20 3.43
CA VAL A 465 -16.68 5.21 2.46
C VAL A 465 -17.18 5.93 1.21
N CYS A 466 -17.13 5.24 0.07
CA CYS A 466 -17.55 5.78 -1.21
C CYS A 466 -18.81 5.07 -1.73
N GLU A 467 -19.75 5.86 -2.24
CA GLU A 467 -20.95 5.35 -2.90
C GLU A 467 -20.58 4.78 -4.27
N GLY A 468 -21.12 3.60 -4.61
CA GLY A 468 -20.83 2.93 -5.87
C GLY A 468 -19.39 2.47 -6.04
N ASN A 469 -18.67 2.17 -4.95
CA ASN A 469 -17.29 1.71 -5.01
C ASN A 469 -17.19 0.38 -5.79
N PRO A 470 -16.45 0.35 -6.92
CA PRO A 470 -16.33 -0.83 -7.77
C PRO A 470 -15.52 -1.96 -7.12
N ASN A 471 -14.74 -1.68 -6.08
CA ASN A 471 -13.99 -2.69 -5.34
C ASN A 471 -14.80 -3.35 -4.21
N THR A 472 -16.12 -3.22 -4.23
CA THR A 472 -16.97 -3.81 -3.19
C THR A 472 -17.10 -5.32 -3.43
N THR A 473 -16.44 -6.10 -2.58
CA THR A 473 -16.57 -7.56 -2.55
C THR A 473 -17.38 -8.02 -1.34
N CYS A 474 -17.86 -9.27 -1.37
CA CYS A 474 -18.57 -9.87 -0.24
C CYS A 474 -18.02 -11.26 0.12
N LEU A 475 -17.51 -11.40 1.34
CA LEU A 475 -17.05 -12.67 1.88
C LEU A 475 -18.20 -13.63 2.21
N LEU A 476 -18.00 -14.90 1.88
CA LEU A 476 -18.91 -16.01 2.14
C LEU A 476 -18.39 -16.99 3.21
N SER A 477 -17.34 -16.62 3.96
CA SER A 477 -16.69 -17.45 4.97
C SER A 477 -17.67 -17.99 6.02
N VAL A 478 -18.61 -17.15 6.47
CA VAL A 478 -19.57 -17.56 7.51
C VAL A 478 -20.59 -18.60 7.01
N PRO A 479 -21.28 -18.39 5.86
CA PRO A 479 -22.04 -19.45 5.21
C PRO A 479 -21.24 -20.73 4.95
N MET A 480 -20.00 -20.62 4.46
CA MET A 480 -19.10 -21.75 4.25
C MET A 480 -18.88 -22.52 5.55
N PHE A 481 -18.47 -21.88 6.63
CA PHE A 481 -18.28 -22.56 7.92
C PHE A 481 -19.57 -23.17 8.47
N ALA A 482 -20.72 -22.55 8.22
CA ALA A 482 -22.02 -23.13 8.59
C ALA A 482 -22.30 -24.41 7.79
N TYR A 483 -21.91 -24.45 6.52
CA TYR A 483 -21.95 -25.65 5.69
C TYR A 483 -21.01 -26.75 6.23
N LEU A 484 -19.76 -26.41 6.56
CA LEU A 484 -18.78 -27.36 7.12
C LEU A 484 -19.24 -27.95 8.47
N LYS A 485 -19.96 -27.17 9.29
CA LYS A 485 -20.45 -27.58 10.62
C LYS A 485 -21.80 -28.32 10.58
N LYS A 486 -22.36 -28.61 9.40
CA LYS A 486 -23.72 -29.17 9.27
C LYS A 486 -23.84 -30.54 9.96
N GLU A 487 -24.60 -30.58 11.06
CA GLU A 487 -24.75 -31.75 11.94
C GLU A 487 -25.31 -33.03 11.27
N LYS A 488 -25.87 -32.91 10.06
CA LYS A 488 -26.47 -34.05 9.34
C LYS A 488 -25.44 -34.95 8.63
N MET A 489 -24.15 -34.63 8.69
CA MET A 489 -23.09 -35.45 8.09
C MET A 489 -22.82 -36.70 8.94
N ASN A 490 -22.73 -37.85 8.28
CA ASN A 490 -22.28 -39.07 8.96
C ASN A 490 -20.78 -38.93 9.31
N LYS A 491 -20.31 -39.73 10.29
CA LYS A 491 -18.91 -39.67 10.78
C LYS A 491 -17.89 -39.78 9.64
N ARG A 492 -18.20 -40.61 8.65
CA ARG A 492 -17.36 -40.85 7.47
C ARG A 492 -17.24 -39.61 6.57
N LYS A 493 -18.35 -39.03 6.13
CA LYS A 493 -18.37 -37.81 5.29
C LYS A 493 -17.70 -36.65 6.02
N LYS A 494 -17.84 -36.59 7.35
CA LYS A 494 -17.12 -35.60 8.16
C LYS A 494 -15.60 -35.80 8.08
N ALA A 495 -15.09 -37.02 8.26
CA ALA A 495 -13.67 -37.31 8.14
C ALA A 495 -13.12 -37.06 6.71
N GLN A 496 -13.90 -37.42 5.67
CA GLN A 496 -13.55 -37.12 4.28
C GLN A 496 -13.42 -35.61 4.05
N LEU A 497 -14.35 -34.82 4.59
CA LEU A 497 -14.35 -33.38 4.47
C LEU A 497 -13.17 -32.74 5.23
N GLU A 498 -12.90 -33.20 6.47
CA GLU A 498 -11.75 -32.75 7.25
C GLU A 498 -10.43 -32.98 6.50
N MET A 499 -10.26 -34.15 5.87
CA MET A 499 -9.06 -34.42 5.06
C MET A 499 -8.91 -33.48 3.86
N LYS A 500 -10.01 -33.15 3.18
CA LYS A 500 -9.97 -32.19 2.06
C LYS A 500 -9.60 -30.78 2.51
N ILE A 501 -10.16 -30.33 3.64
CA ILE A 501 -9.88 -29.01 4.18
C ILE A 501 -8.42 -28.91 4.63
N ASN A 502 -7.92 -29.91 5.35
CA ASN A 502 -6.52 -29.94 5.75
C ASN A 502 -5.59 -29.94 4.53
N TRP A 503 -5.91 -30.71 3.49
CA TRP A 503 -5.14 -30.69 2.25
C TRP A 503 -5.18 -29.32 1.56
N TYR A 504 -6.32 -28.63 1.57
CA TYR A 504 -6.41 -27.28 1.01
C TYR A 504 -5.60 -26.27 1.81
N GLU A 505 -5.69 -26.32 3.14
CA GLU A 505 -4.95 -25.45 4.05
C GLU A 505 -3.43 -25.64 3.92
N GLU A 506 -2.96 -26.87 3.78
CA GLU A 506 -1.52 -27.18 3.74
C GLU A 506 -0.88 -27.01 2.35
N VAL A 507 -1.64 -27.23 1.27
CA VAL A 507 -1.08 -27.30 -0.10
C VAL A 507 -1.98 -26.63 -1.13
N GLY A 508 -3.29 -26.92 -1.09
CA GLY A 508 -4.18 -26.52 -2.18
C GLY A 508 -4.40 -25.00 -2.29
N PHE A 509 -4.33 -24.27 -1.17
CA PHE A 509 -4.60 -22.84 -1.11
C PHE A 509 -3.52 -22.03 -1.81
N GLU A 510 -2.24 -22.25 -1.46
CA GLU A 510 -1.09 -21.61 -2.11
C GLU A 510 -1.10 -21.88 -3.61
N LEU A 511 -1.23 -23.15 -4.00
CA LEU A 511 -1.23 -23.56 -5.40
C LEU A 511 -2.40 -22.99 -6.22
N VAL A 512 -3.58 -22.82 -5.62
CA VAL A 512 -4.71 -22.15 -6.30
C VAL A 512 -4.41 -20.68 -6.52
N ASN A 513 -3.83 -19.99 -5.54
CA ASN A 513 -3.49 -18.58 -5.69
C ASN A 513 -2.37 -18.36 -6.70
N ASP A 514 -1.34 -19.21 -6.71
CA ASP A 514 -0.26 -19.15 -7.70
C ASP A 514 -0.79 -19.25 -9.12
N LEU A 515 -1.68 -20.22 -9.38
CA LEU A 515 -2.29 -20.40 -10.70
C LEU A 515 -3.19 -19.22 -11.09
N CYS A 516 -4.01 -18.71 -10.15
CA CYS A 516 -4.81 -17.52 -10.41
C CYS A 516 -3.94 -16.28 -10.68
N ARG A 517 -2.78 -16.16 -10.04
CA ARG A 517 -1.81 -15.08 -10.27
C ARG A 517 -1.18 -15.19 -11.67
N GLU A 518 -0.79 -16.40 -12.07
CA GLU A 518 -0.28 -16.68 -13.43
C GLU A 518 -1.33 -16.33 -14.50
N ASP A 519 -2.58 -16.76 -14.32
CA ASP A 519 -3.68 -16.46 -15.25
C ASP A 519 -3.96 -14.95 -15.31
N PHE A 520 -3.98 -14.27 -14.17
CA PHE A 520 -4.16 -12.82 -14.08
C PHE A 520 -3.07 -12.04 -14.85
N ASN A 521 -1.80 -12.41 -14.67
CA ASN A 521 -0.69 -11.79 -15.39
C ASN A 521 -0.73 -12.08 -16.90
N HIS A 522 -1.27 -13.23 -17.32
CA HIS A 522 -1.46 -13.55 -18.74
C HIS A 522 -2.60 -12.75 -19.39
N GLU A 523 -3.65 -12.41 -18.64
CA GLU A 523 -4.76 -11.58 -19.13
C GLU A 523 -4.34 -10.10 -19.25
N SER A 524 -3.58 -9.56 -18.28
CA SER A 524 -3.12 -8.15 -18.31
C SER A 524 -2.21 -7.84 -19.50
N HIS A 525 -1.39 -8.80 -19.96
CA HIS A 525 -0.54 -8.61 -21.14
C HIS A 525 -1.32 -8.67 -22.48
N ASN A 526 -2.47 -9.35 -22.55
CA ASN A 526 -3.25 -9.48 -23.79
C ASN A 526 -4.07 -8.21 -24.14
N ASP A 527 -4.42 -7.38 -23.16
CA ASP A 527 -5.14 -6.13 -23.40
C ASP A 527 -4.23 -5.02 -23.97
N HIS A 528 -2.91 -5.16 -23.85
CA HIS A 528 -1.93 -4.28 -24.49
C HIS A 528 -1.57 -4.67 -25.94
N GLU A 529 -1.95 -5.86 -26.43
CA GLU A 529 -1.67 -6.33 -27.79
C GLU A 529 -2.76 -5.96 -28.84
N SER A 530 -3.59 -4.94 -28.60
CA SER A 530 -4.63 -4.51 -29.57
C SER A 530 -4.33 -3.21 -30.32
N HIS A 531 -3.08 -2.73 -30.29
CA HIS A 531 -2.62 -1.60 -31.11
C HIS A 531 -1.40 -1.94 -32.00
N GLU A 532 -1.51 -3.00 -32.81
CA GLU A 532 -0.68 -3.17 -34.01
C GLU A 532 -1.43 -2.69 -35.26
N ASP A 533 -1.18 -1.43 -35.63
CA ASP A 533 -0.90 -1.02 -37.03
C ASP A 533 -0.78 0.52 -37.07
N HIS A 534 0.35 1.05 -36.59
CA HIS A 534 0.91 2.28 -37.13
C HIS A 534 2.38 2.45 -36.70
N ASP A 535 3.28 1.75 -37.39
CA ASP A 535 4.71 1.99 -37.32
C ASP A 535 5.06 3.37 -37.89
N SER A 536 5.68 4.20 -37.04
CA SER A 536 6.75 5.10 -37.46
C SER A 536 7.77 5.19 -36.33
N GLU A 537 8.88 4.48 -36.48
CA GLU A 537 10.07 4.62 -35.65
C GLU A 537 10.78 5.95 -35.97
N GLU A 538 10.98 6.78 -34.94
CA GLU A 538 12.30 7.38 -34.72
C GLU A 538 12.78 6.94 -33.34
N GLN A 539 13.95 6.31 -33.35
CA GLN A 539 14.79 6.02 -32.21
C GLN A 539 15.17 7.32 -31.48
N ASN A 540 14.88 7.37 -30.18
CA ASN A 540 15.81 7.94 -29.22
C ASN A 540 15.63 7.26 -27.86
N CYS A 541 16.67 6.51 -27.48
CA CYS A 541 16.98 5.87 -26.21
C CYS A 541 15.95 5.97 -25.06
N CYS A 542 15.17 4.91 -24.90
CA CYS A 542 15.08 4.23 -23.62
C CYS A 542 15.38 2.76 -23.92
N ASP A 543 16.41 2.19 -23.30
CA ASP A 543 16.57 0.74 -23.30
C ASP A 543 15.28 0.17 -22.70
N GLU A 544 14.53 -0.55 -23.54
CA GLU A 544 13.42 -1.39 -23.15
C GLU A 544 14.01 -2.51 -22.28
N ASP A 545 14.01 -2.30 -20.97
CA ASP A 545 13.97 -3.34 -19.94
C ASP A 545 13.78 -2.78 -18.50
N ASP A 546 13.73 -1.45 -18.26
CA ASP A 546 13.62 -0.91 -16.88
C ASP A 546 12.66 0.33 -16.73
N CYS A 547 11.35 0.20 -16.99
CA CYS A 547 10.32 1.09 -16.39
C CYS A 547 9.34 0.28 -15.54
N GLU A 548 9.86 -0.45 -14.56
CA GLU A 548 9.05 -0.89 -13.41
C GLU A 548 8.88 0.30 -12.46
N GLY A 549 7.97 1.22 -12.77
CA GLY A 549 7.72 2.36 -11.87
C GLY A 549 6.65 3.36 -12.29
N CYS A 550 5.91 3.08 -13.37
CA CYS A 550 5.16 4.10 -14.08
C CYS A 550 3.73 3.64 -14.45
N GLY A 551 3.01 3.10 -13.45
CA GLY A 551 1.59 2.75 -13.50
C GLY A 551 1.26 1.78 -12.38
N GLU A 552 0.31 2.08 -11.50
CA GLU A 552 -0.21 1.06 -10.57
C GLU A 552 -0.95 0.01 -11.42
N GLU A 553 -0.22 -1.01 -11.88
CA GLU A 553 -0.80 -2.22 -12.46
C GLU A 553 -1.80 -2.80 -11.46
N GLU A 554 -2.94 -3.29 -11.93
CA GLU A 554 -3.88 -3.98 -11.06
C GLU A 554 -3.14 -5.14 -10.38
N THR A 555 -2.90 -5.04 -9.08
CA THR A 555 -2.16 -6.06 -8.35
C THR A 555 -3.11 -7.18 -7.94
N PHE A 556 -2.77 -8.42 -8.32
CA PHE A 556 -3.54 -9.59 -7.92
C PHE A 556 -3.61 -9.70 -6.39
N LYS A 557 -4.83 -9.60 -5.83
CA LYS A 557 -5.05 -9.58 -4.37
C LYS A 557 -5.38 -10.96 -3.82
N GLU A 558 -4.37 -11.58 -3.25
CA GLU A 558 -4.53 -12.87 -2.58
C GLU A 558 -5.32 -12.76 -1.27
N PRO A 559 -6.22 -13.71 -0.99
CA PRO A 559 -6.79 -13.83 0.34
C PRO A 559 -5.69 -14.07 1.39
N GLU A 560 -5.80 -13.46 2.57
CA GLU A 560 -4.82 -13.69 3.66
C GLU A 560 -4.81 -15.15 4.17
N SER A 561 -5.91 -15.88 3.93
CA SER A 561 -6.07 -17.26 4.34
C SER A 561 -7.17 -17.95 3.54
N TRP A 562 -7.16 -19.28 3.52
CA TRP A 562 -8.21 -20.06 2.84
C TRP A 562 -9.61 -19.78 3.42
N GLN A 563 -9.69 -19.40 4.70
CA GLN A 563 -10.94 -19.05 5.37
C GLN A 563 -11.57 -17.78 4.78
N LEU A 564 -10.75 -16.88 4.23
CA LEU A 564 -11.16 -15.63 3.59
C LEU A 564 -11.17 -15.72 2.05
N SER A 565 -10.88 -16.91 1.50
CA SER A 565 -10.93 -17.16 0.07
C SER A 565 -12.31 -17.01 -0.58
N PRO A 566 -13.43 -17.50 0.00
CA PRO A 566 -14.71 -17.48 -0.72
C PRO A 566 -15.31 -16.07 -0.72
N LYS A 567 -15.35 -15.44 -1.90
CA LYS A 567 -15.78 -14.07 -2.16
C LYS A 567 -16.71 -13.98 -3.37
N ILE A 568 -17.56 -12.96 -3.38
CA ILE A 568 -18.33 -12.49 -4.53
C ILE A 568 -17.79 -11.11 -4.92
N GLU A 569 -17.50 -10.93 -6.20
CA GLU A 569 -17.00 -9.70 -6.81
C GLU A 569 -18.12 -8.69 -7.06
N TYR A 570 -17.74 -7.48 -7.48
CA TYR A 570 -18.68 -6.38 -7.65
C TYR A 570 -19.79 -6.71 -8.65
N GLU A 571 -19.45 -7.40 -9.73
CA GLU A 571 -20.32 -7.83 -10.83
C GLU A 571 -21.35 -8.87 -10.36
N GLY A 572 -21.10 -9.51 -9.21
CA GLY A 572 -21.90 -10.60 -8.67
C GLY A 572 -21.38 -11.99 -9.06
N THR A 573 -20.23 -12.07 -9.72
CA THR A 573 -19.51 -13.32 -10.01
C THR A 573 -18.78 -13.83 -8.77
N PRO A 574 -18.70 -15.17 -8.57
CA PRO A 574 -17.79 -15.74 -7.59
C PRO A 574 -16.35 -15.68 -8.11
N THR A 575 -15.39 -15.42 -7.23
CA THR A 575 -13.97 -15.49 -7.62
C THR A 575 -13.56 -16.92 -7.96
N ASP A 576 -12.48 -17.08 -8.72
CA ASP A 576 -11.95 -18.42 -9.06
C ASP A 576 -11.59 -19.24 -7.83
N GLN A 577 -11.03 -18.61 -6.80
CA GLN A 577 -10.74 -19.30 -5.55
C GLN A 577 -12.02 -19.77 -4.84
N THR A 578 -13.13 -19.03 -4.99
CA THR A 578 -14.46 -19.45 -4.49
C THR A 578 -14.95 -20.68 -5.23
N VAL A 579 -14.82 -20.69 -6.56
CA VAL A 579 -15.20 -21.82 -7.41
C VAL A 579 -14.34 -23.05 -7.09
N ALA A 580 -13.03 -22.88 -6.99
CA ALA A 580 -12.08 -23.93 -6.63
C ALA A 580 -12.42 -24.58 -5.28
N LEU A 581 -12.68 -23.75 -4.26
CA LEU A 581 -13.05 -24.23 -2.93
C LEU A 581 -14.38 -24.99 -2.97
N VAL A 582 -15.41 -24.44 -3.63
CA VAL A 582 -16.71 -25.10 -3.77
C VAL A 582 -16.60 -26.44 -4.51
N ARG A 583 -15.83 -26.49 -5.60
CA ARG A 583 -15.54 -27.72 -6.34
C ARG A 583 -14.83 -28.74 -5.47
N LEU A 584 -13.82 -28.35 -4.70
CA LEU A 584 -13.15 -29.24 -3.75
C LEU A 584 -14.13 -29.82 -2.73
N LEU A 585 -15.00 -28.99 -2.16
CA LEU A 585 -16.00 -29.41 -1.18
C LEU A 585 -16.96 -30.46 -1.75
N LEU A 586 -17.46 -30.24 -2.98
CA LEU A 586 -18.42 -31.11 -3.65
C LEU A 586 -17.79 -32.34 -4.32
N MET A 587 -16.49 -32.28 -4.65
CA MET A 587 -15.77 -33.36 -5.34
C MET A 587 -15.94 -34.71 -4.63
N SER A 588 -16.12 -35.81 -5.38
CA SER A 588 -16.14 -37.12 -4.72
C SER A 588 -14.80 -37.41 -4.03
N PHE A 589 -14.85 -38.02 -2.83
CA PHE A 589 -13.63 -38.28 -2.07
C PHE A 589 -12.61 -39.13 -2.84
N LYS A 590 -13.08 -40.07 -3.67
CA LYS A 590 -12.22 -40.92 -4.50
C LYS A 590 -11.44 -40.11 -5.55
N ILE A 591 -12.10 -39.13 -6.18
CA ILE A 591 -11.45 -38.25 -7.15
C ILE A 591 -10.42 -37.38 -6.42
N PHE A 592 -10.82 -36.72 -5.34
CA PHE A 592 -9.92 -35.93 -4.50
C PHE A 592 -8.69 -36.73 -4.11
N PHE A 593 -8.88 -37.93 -3.55
CA PHE A 593 -7.79 -38.74 -3.02
C PHE A 593 -6.79 -39.15 -4.11
N HIS A 594 -7.25 -39.69 -5.23
CA HIS A 594 -6.34 -40.18 -6.28
C HIS A 594 -5.83 -39.10 -7.23
N LYS A 595 -6.57 -38.01 -7.41
CA LYS A 595 -6.18 -36.93 -8.33
C LYS A 595 -5.39 -35.84 -7.61
N LEU A 596 -5.79 -35.43 -6.42
CA LEU A 596 -5.15 -34.33 -5.71
C LEU A 596 -4.23 -34.84 -4.59
N ALA A 597 -4.79 -35.54 -3.58
CA ALA A 597 -4.01 -35.91 -2.39
C ALA A 597 -2.83 -36.87 -2.68
N GLN A 598 -2.98 -37.78 -3.65
CA GLN A 598 -1.91 -38.71 -4.09
C GLN A 598 -1.25 -38.28 -5.40
N ALA A 599 -1.18 -36.98 -5.69
CA ALA A 599 -0.45 -36.54 -6.87
C ALA A 599 1.04 -36.94 -6.77
N PRO A 600 1.64 -37.52 -7.82
CA PRO A 600 2.97 -38.11 -7.74
C PRO A 600 4.12 -37.09 -7.76
N SER A 601 3.82 -35.82 -8.05
CA SER A 601 4.77 -34.73 -8.14
C SER A 601 4.02 -33.40 -8.15
N GLU A 602 4.64 -32.34 -7.64
CA GLU A 602 4.11 -30.97 -7.59
C GLU A 602 3.66 -30.43 -8.96
N ARG A 603 4.50 -30.53 -10.00
CA ARG A 603 4.12 -30.11 -11.37
C ARG A 603 2.86 -30.79 -11.91
N ARG A 604 2.63 -32.05 -11.53
CA ARG A 604 1.41 -32.78 -11.92
C ARG A 604 0.24 -32.42 -11.01
N LEU A 605 0.50 -31.99 -9.79
CA LEU A 605 -0.53 -31.47 -8.89
C LEU A 605 -1.05 -30.14 -9.41
N ALA A 606 -0.19 -29.19 -9.77
CA ALA A 606 -0.56 -27.91 -10.38
C ALA A 606 -1.52 -28.09 -11.57
N LYS A 607 -1.12 -28.89 -12.57
CA LYS A 607 -1.98 -29.21 -13.74
C LYS A 607 -3.29 -29.91 -13.39
N ARG A 608 -3.36 -30.58 -12.24
CA ARG A 608 -4.60 -31.22 -11.78
C ARG A 608 -5.46 -30.23 -10.99
N VAL A 609 -4.85 -29.32 -10.23
CA VAL A 609 -5.56 -28.25 -9.54
C VAL A 609 -6.23 -27.35 -10.56
N ASP A 610 -5.48 -26.85 -11.55
CA ASP A 610 -6.04 -26.10 -12.67
C ASP A 610 -7.22 -26.86 -13.30
N LYS A 611 -6.96 -28.06 -13.84
CA LYS A 611 -7.98 -28.87 -14.54
C LYS A 611 -9.22 -29.21 -13.72
N TYR A 612 -9.09 -29.51 -12.43
CA TYR A 612 -10.22 -30.05 -11.63
C TYR A 612 -10.86 -29.00 -10.72
N LEU A 613 -10.18 -27.89 -10.41
CA LEU A 613 -10.67 -26.86 -9.49
C LEU A 613 -10.89 -25.52 -10.19
N LEU A 614 -10.04 -25.10 -11.14
CA LEU A 614 -10.14 -23.79 -11.79
C LEU A 614 -10.84 -23.86 -13.14
N SER A 615 -10.42 -24.74 -14.04
CA SER A 615 -10.99 -24.78 -15.40
C SER A 615 -12.40 -25.38 -15.47
N GLY A 616 -13.18 -24.91 -16.45
CA GLY A 616 -14.52 -25.41 -16.79
C GLY A 616 -15.65 -24.52 -16.26
N GLU A 617 -16.87 -24.75 -16.76
CA GLU A 617 -18.06 -24.00 -16.33
C GLU A 617 -18.53 -24.43 -14.93
N ILE A 618 -19.19 -23.52 -14.20
CA ILE A 618 -19.77 -23.79 -12.89
C ILE A 618 -20.94 -24.77 -13.05
N SER A 619 -20.89 -25.91 -12.35
CA SER A 619 -21.97 -26.91 -12.42
C SER A 619 -23.24 -26.45 -11.68
N GLU A 620 -24.40 -27.04 -12.00
CA GLU A 620 -25.68 -26.71 -11.33
C GLU A 620 -25.59 -26.94 -9.80
N GLU A 621 -24.87 -27.98 -9.35
CA GLU A 621 -24.68 -28.25 -7.92
C GLU A 621 -23.77 -27.22 -7.24
N GLU A 622 -22.68 -26.81 -7.91
CA GLU A 622 -21.76 -25.76 -7.44
C GLU A 622 -22.52 -24.42 -7.33
N ASN A 623 -23.24 -24.06 -8.38
CA ASN A 623 -24.04 -22.85 -8.43
C ASN A 623 -25.10 -22.82 -7.32
N ASN A 624 -25.85 -23.92 -7.14
CA ASN A 624 -26.85 -24.04 -6.07
C ASN A 624 -26.23 -23.88 -4.67
N LEU A 625 -25.00 -24.36 -4.46
CA LEU A 625 -24.30 -24.18 -3.18
C LEU A 625 -23.93 -22.71 -2.96
N ILE A 626 -23.35 -22.04 -3.95
CA ILE A 626 -22.98 -20.62 -3.89
C ILE A 626 -24.23 -19.76 -3.66
N VAL A 627 -25.30 -19.96 -4.43
CA VAL A 627 -26.59 -19.26 -4.25
C VAL A 627 -27.13 -19.46 -2.83
N SER A 628 -26.99 -20.67 -2.27
CA SER A 628 -27.41 -20.93 -0.89
C SER A 628 -26.59 -20.13 0.13
N TRP A 629 -25.28 -19.94 -0.12
CA TRP A 629 -24.39 -19.13 0.72
C TRP A 629 -24.73 -17.65 0.62
N VAL A 630 -24.98 -17.15 -0.59
CA VAL A 630 -25.39 -15.77 -0.86
C VAL A 630 -26.71 -15.46 -0.15
N HIS A 631 -27.73 -16.32 -0.27
CA HIS A 631 -28.98 -16.18 0.47
C HIS A 631 -28.78 -16.18 1.99
N ALA A 632 -27.93 -17.08 2.50
CA ALA A 632 -27.62 -17.14 3.93
C ALA A 632 -26.92 -15.86 4.42
N ARG A 633 -25.99 -15.30 3.62
CA ARG A 633 -25.30 -14.04 3.92
C ARG A 633 -26.28 -12.86 3.94
N LEU A 634 -27.12 -12.71 2.91
CA LEU A 634 -28.14 -11.67 2.81
C LEU A 634 -29.12 -11.67 3.99
N GLY A 635 -29.50 -12.85 4.48
CA GLY A 635 -30.46 -13.00 5.59
C GLY A 635 -29.91 -12.64 6.96
N ARG A 636 -28.61 -12.33 7.10
CA ARG A 636 -27.94 -12.11 8.40
C ARG A 636 -27.72 -10.63 8.76
N TYR A 637 -27.82 -9.71 7.82
CA TYR A 637 -27.66 -8.28 8.13
C TYR A 637 -28.70 -7.82 9.15
N ASN A 638 -28.26 -7.09 10.17
CA ASN A 638 -29.18 -6.43 11.10
C ASN A 638 -29.74 -5.12 10.50
N GLU A 639 -30.91 -4.73 10.99
CA GLU A 639 -31.65 -3.54 10.56
C GLU A 639 -31.47 -2.36 11.55
N ASP A 640 -30.37 -2.37 12.30
CA ASP A 640 -30.07 -1.33 13.28
C ASP A 640 -29.89 0.02 12.59
N LYS A 641 -30.74 0.98 12.94
CA LYS A 641 -30.68 2.36 12.43
C LYS A 641 -29.94 3.25 13.42
N LEU A 642 -28.73 3.63 13.05
CA LEU A 642 -27.94 4.62 13.76
C LEU A 642 -28.12 5.99 13.09
N LEU A 643 -27.96 7.05 13.88
CA LEU A 643 -28.04 8.43 13.42
C LEU A 643 -26.63 9.04 13.43
N GLY A 644 -26.42 10.03 12.56
CA GLY A 644 -25.13 10.72 12.43
C GLY A 644 -24.24 10.12 11.37
N GLU A 645 -23.04 10.67 11.25
CA GLU A 645 -22.09 10.38 10.18
C GLU A 645 -21.70 8.90 10.10
N ARG A 646 -21.26 8.31 11.22
CA ARG A 646 -20.98 6.86 11.30
C ARG A 646 -22.18 5.99 10.96
N GLY A 647 -23.37 6.39 11.40
CA GLY A 647 -24.60 5.67 11.04
C GLY A 647 -24.89 5.67 9.55
N ASN A 648 -24.59 6.77 8.85
CA ASN A 648 -24.69 6.86 7.39
C ASN A 648 -23.64 5.98 6.70
N MET A 649 -22.39 5.98 7.18
CA MET A 649 -21.33 5.13 6.64
C MET A 649 -21.66 3.64 6.76
N ILE A 650 -22.13 3.21 7.95
CA ILE A 650 -22.57 1.83 8.20
C ILE A 650 -23.74 1.46 7.27
N ALA A 651 -24.69 2.38 7.08
CA ALA A 651 -25.83 2.14 6.19
C ALA A 651 -25.40 2.00 4.72
N LEU A 652 -24.42 2.79 4.28
CA LEU A 652 -23.88 2.71 2.92
C LEU A 652 -23.15 1.39 2.67
N ILE A 653 -22.23 0.98 3.56
CA ILE A 653 -21.54 -0.31 3.46
C ILE A 653 -22.54 -1.45 3.29
N LYS A 654 -23.55 -1.51 4.16
CA LYS A 654 -24.61 -2.53 4.06
C LYS A 654 -25.39 -2.47 2.76
N ALA A 655 -25.63 -1.27 2.23
CA ALA A 655 -26.40 -1.10 1.01
C ALA A 655 -25.61 -1.63 -0.20
N GLU A 656 -24.33 -1.27 -0.29
CA GLU A 656 -23.41 -1.72 -1.33
C GLU A 656 -23.21 -3.24 -1.29
N GLU A 657 -22.89 -3.82 -0.12
CA GLU A 657 -22.73 -5.27 0.02
C GLU A 657 -24.03 -6.02 -0.30
N LYS A 658 -25.20 -5.52 0.15
CA LYS A 658 -26.50 -6.10 -0.22
C LYS A 658 -26.78 -5.97 -1.72
N ALA A 659 -26.24 -4.97 -2.42
CA ALA A 659 -26.39 -4.82 -3.85
C ALA A 659 -25.56 -5.86 -4.60
N VAL A 660 -24.28 -6.03 -4.23
CA VAL A 660 -23.39 -7.08 -4.75
C VAL A 660 -24.04 -8.47 -4.60
N LEU A 661 -24.48 -8.82 -3.40
CA LEU A 661 -25.11 -10.12 -3.16
C LEU A 661 -26.42 -10.32 -3.93
N LYS A 662 -27.16 -9.25 -4.27
CA LYS A 662 -28.36 -9.36 -5.11
C LYS A 662 -28.01 -9.53 -6.58
N ARG A 663 -27.00 -8.81 -7.08
CA ARG A 663 -26.45 -9.01 -8.43
C ARG A 663 -25.99 -10.45 -8.60
N ALA A 664 -25.31 -11.00 -7.59
CA ALA A 664 -24.93 -12.41 -7.60
C ALA A 664 -26.12 -13.36 -7.74
N LEU A 665 -27.26 -13.09 -7.09
CA LEU A 665 -28.46 -13.90 -7.27
C LEU A 665 -29.10 -13.75 -8.66
N GLU A 666 -28.91 -12.61 -9.33
CA GLU A 666 -29.37 -12.39 -10.70
C GLU A 666 -28.48 -13.16 -11.69
N VAL A 667 -27.16 -12.96 -11.60
CA VAL A 667 -26.14 -13.64 -12.43
C VAL A 667 -26.22 -15.17 -12.27
N LEU A 668 -26.27 -15.65 -11.02
CA LEU A 668 -26.28 -17.08 -10.71
C LEU A 668 -27.68 -17.71 -10.82
N GLY A 669 -28.75 -16.91 -10.70
CA GLY A 669 -30.13 -17.39 -10.65
C GLY A 669 -30.83 -17.54 -12.00
N GLU A 670 -30.30 -16.94 -13.07
CA GLU A 670 -30.86 -17.06 -14.44
C GLU A 670 -30.62 -18.44 -15.09
N GLY A 671 -29.97 -19.38 -14.40
CA GLY A 671 -29.76 -20.77 -14.83
C GLY A 671 -30.85 -21.78 -14.46
N ASN A 672 -32.13 -21.39 -14.33
CA ASN A 672 -33.26 -22.31 -14.03
C ASN A 672 -34.32 -22.38 -15.12
#